data_AF-A0A0C2FZS5-F1
#
_entry.id   AF-A0A0C2FZS5-F1
#
_cell.length_a   1.000
_cell.length_b   1.000
_cell.length_c   1.000
_cell.angle_alpha   90.00
_cell.angle_beta   90.00
_cell.angle_gamma   90.00
#
_symmetry.space_group_name_H-M   'P 1'
#
loop_
_entity.id
_entity.type
_entity.pdbx_description
1 polymer ?
#
loop_
_entity_poly.entity_id
_entity_poly.type
_entity_poly.pdbx_seq_one_letter_code
_entity_poly.pdbx_strand_id
1 'polypeptide(L)'
;QEMFESALRDVLTWIDRTKKALSEDVRALDVQQAEDLLKKHYELGEQIKDKKYEVEYVQELGHRLLEKNPRLREVEAQLKHLGSEMAVVKNMYRARDAQLKEQLDLQLFNREAERIDAATKGHEAFLDYDDLGDSVESVENLLKRHRDLEAKLDAQEGRLAAFSRNADELLKNKHSESAYIDGRRNDVIARRGAVRRLAAQRRACLEASLEYQNMKRDAEEMISWIYEKKKLANDDSHRDLTSIANKLLKHEAFEAESDNSYPEEEELAGAWTHLAQLVKRRRQVVDWGVKEQQYMFDAAEVESWMNEKRAALESDNYGQDEDAAQKLLAKHRALQKDMQTYRQWLDKLAIKCSELVNSNRPNVERFAVRQKDLETEFDRLSRLAEERRRALEDTVHLFEYMRESADLEQWINEQLQTAMSEEYGDDYEHFKELQSRFEEFKQSVRTGSERFVSCEAAANALLRRNPPFGRDILKKQEKLRSVWTLLLDYIESRESKLAAAEELHRFNQDVLEHEEWVADKRANMSRDKGRNMQQAKSLSQKHETLEKEVAGMEPQLQKLLAESARLKEAYPGGNAEHIAQQQVELADSWQDLLNAIDDRRDELRAARDMHRFNADVRDLLAWADITIADMQTEMQVNGLQQAEALQKEHSRLRGEITARAPEFEKVARSGEAMIQRGHFDSQNIAKKVHQ
;
A
#
# COMPACT_ATOMS: atom_id res chain seq x y z
N GLN A 1 18.96 163.58 19.66
CA GLN A 1 20.18 162.89 19.19
C GLN A 1 20.71 161.96 20.28
N GLU A 2 20.91 162.44 21.51
CA GLU A 2 21.34 161.60 22.65
C GLU A 2 20.51 160.32 22.89
N MET A 3 19.16 160.40 22.82
CA MET A 3 18.31 159.20 22.99
C MET A 3 18.56 158.12 21.92
N PHE A 4 18.87 158.50 20.67
CA PHE A 4 19.18 157.54 19.61
C PHE A 4 20.56 156.93 19.79
N GLU A 5 21.55 157.74 20.14
CA GLU A 5 22.92 157.26 20.37
C GLU A 5 23.00 156.31 21.57
N SER A 6 22.22 156.55 22.63
CA SER A 6 22.12 155.62 23.77
C SER A 6 21.46 154.30 23.36
N ALA A 7 20.28 154.36 22.74
CA ALA A 7 19.53 153.16 22.39
C ALA A 7 20.26 152.32 21.31
N LEU A 8 20.93 152.96 20.36
CA LEU A 8 21.78 152.30 19.37
C LEU A 8 22.95 151.57 20.03
N ARG A 9 23.61 152.21 21.00
CA ARG A 9 24.73 151.59 21.74
C ARG A 9 24.27 150.34 22.49
N ASP A 10 23.11 150.39 23.13
CA ASP A 10 22.57 149.25 23.88
C ASP A 10 22.24 148.07 22.96
N VAL A 11 21.61 148.33 21.81
CA VAL A 11 21.31 147.29 20.81
C VAL A 11 22.57 146.72 20.18
N LEU A 12 23.55 147.54 19.81
CA LEU A 12 24.83 147.05 19.26
C LEU A 12 25.60 146.23 20.30
N THR A 13 25.59 146.62 21.57
CA THR A 13 26.21 145.85 22.66
C THR A 13 25.53 144.49 22.84
N TRP A 14 24.20 144.41 22.72
CA TRP A 14 23.47 143.14 22.74
C TRP A 14 23.77 142.28 21.50
N ILE A 15 23.87 142.90 20.32
CA ILE A 15 24.25 142.21 19.08
C ILE A 15 25.63 141.58 19.25
N ASP A 16 26.62 142.30 19.77
CA ASP A 16 27.97 141.76 20.00
C ASP A 16 27.96 140.59 21.00
N ARG A 17 27.19 140.69 22.08
CA ARG A 17 27.01 139.57 23.02
C ARG A 17 26.36 138.36 22.37
N THR A 18 25.35 138.58 21.53
CA THR A 18 24.62 137.51 20.84
C THR A 18 25.47 136.87 19.75
N LYS A 19 26.24 137.66 19.00
CA LYS A 19 27.25 137.16 18.05
C LYS A 19 28.30 136.33 18.77
N LYS A 20 28.78 136.79 19.94
CA LYS A 20 29.72 136.03 20.78
C LYS A 20 29.12 134.69 21.20
N ALA A 21 27.89 134.70 21.73
CA ALA A 21 27.17 133.48 22.10
C ALA A 21 26.98 132.55 20.90
N LEU A 22 26.63 133.07 19.71
CA LEU A 22 26.48 132.30 18.47
C LEU A 22 27.80 131.79 17.89
N SER A 23 28.92 132.45 18.17
CA SER A 23 30.27 132.01 17.76
C SER A 23 30.91 130.99 18.69
N GLU A 24 30.30 130.68 19.84
CA GLU A 24 30.79 129.63 20.73
C GLU A 24 30.73 128.27 20.03
N ASP A 25 31.90 127.75 19.63
CA ASP A 25 32.01 126.42 19.04
C ASP A 25 31.95 125.36 20.14
N VAL A 26 30.86 124.61 20.20
CA VAL A 26 30.66 123.51 21.15
C VAL A 26 30.25 122.27 20.37
N ARG A 27 31.01 121.19 20.55
CA ARG A 27 30.78 119.89 19.90
C ARG A 27 30.16 118.91 20.88
N ALA A 28 29.03 118.31 20.50
CA ALA A 28 28.40 117.26 21.29
C ALA A 28 29.16 115.92 21.22
N LEU A 29 29.36 115.28 22.37
CA LEU A 29 30.02 113.97 22.47
C LEU A 29 29.04 112.79 22.44
N ASP A 30 27.76 113.03 22.72
CA ASP A 30 26.71 112.03 22.70
C ASP A 30 25.37 112.64 22.26
N VAL A 31 24.37 111.78 22.04
CA VAL A 31 23.03 112.19 21.59
C VAL A 31 22.37 113.17 22.57
N GLN A 32 22.52 112.94 23.88
CA GLN A 32 21.87 113.75 24.91
C GLN A 32 22.45 115.17 24.94
N GLN A 33 23.78 115.28 24.87
CA GLN A 33 24.47 116.56 24.79
C GLN A 33 24.11 117.32 23.51
N ALA A 34 23.97 116.63 22.38
CA ALA A 34 23.57 117.25 21.11
C ALA A 34 22.15 117.83 21.18
N GLU A 35 21.20 117.09 21.76
CA GLU A 35 19.83 117.55 21.99
C GLU A 35 19.78 118.77 22.93
N ASP A 36 20.55 118.74 24.01
CA ASP A 36 20.62 119.85 24.98
C ASP A 36 21.21 121.12 24.37
N LEU A 37 22.23 121.00 23.49
CA LEU A 37 22.81 122.14 22.78
C LEU A 37 21.81 122.75 21.78
N LEU A 38 21.07 121.93 21.04
CA LEU A 38 19.99 122.39 20.16
C LEU A 38 18.90 123.12 20.94
N LYS A 39 18.50 122.59 22.10
CA LYS A 39 17.50 123.24 22.96
C LYS A 39 17.95 124.65 23.39
N LYS A 40 19.17 124.78 23.90
CA LYS A 40 19.74 126.10 24.26
C LYS A 40 19.85 127.03 23.05
N HIS A 41 20.18 126.49 21.87
CA HIS A 41 20.23 127.28 20.64
C HIS A 41 18.85 127.84 20.26
N TYR A 42 17.79 127.03 20.34
CA TYR A 42 16.43 127.51 20.08
C TYR A 42 15.94 128.54 21.09
N GLU A 43 16.30 128.40 22.37
CA GLU A 43 16.03 129.43 23.40
C GLU A 43 16.69 130.76 23.04
N LEU A 44 17.94 130.74 22.55
CA LEU A 44 18.64 131.94 22.05
C LEU A 44 17.94 132.52 20.80
N GLY A 45 17.36 131.67 19.95
CA GLY A 45 16.59 132.07 18.78
C GLY A 45 15.36 132.89 19.12
N GLU A 46 14.61 132.50 20.15
CA GLU A 46 13.47 133.28 20.63
C GLU A 46 13.92 134.61 21.22
N GLN A 47 15.04 134.66 21.97
CA GLN A 47 15.59 135.93 22.47
C GLN A 47 15.97 136.89 21.32
N ILE A 48 16.54 136.38 20.23
CA ILE A 48 16.88 137.18 19.04
C ILE A 48 15.63 137.77 18.38
N LYS A 49 14.56 136.98 18.35
CA LYS A 49 13.27 137.37 17.77
C LYS A 49 12.58 138.45 18.59
N ASP A 50 12.62 138.36 19.92
CA ASP A 50 12.02 139.35 20.81
C ASP A 50 12.73 140.71 20.72
N LYS A 51 14.06 140.72 20.51
CA LYS A 51 14.84 141.96 20.38
C LYS A 51 14.53 142.77 19.12
N LYS A 52 13.77 142.21 18.18
CA LYS A 52 13.37 142.85 16.92
C LYS A 52 12.71 144.22 17.13
N TYR A 53 11.78 144.33 18.09
CA TYR A 53 11.04 145.58 18.31
C TYR A 53 11.94 146.72 18.80
N GLU A 54 12.95 146.41 19.63
CA GLU A 54 13.91 147.40 20.09
C GLU A 54 14.84 147.87 18.95
N VAL A 55 15.25 146.96 18.07
CA VAL A 55 16.03 147.31 16.86
C VAL A 55 15.20 148.23 15.95
N GLU A 56 13.93 147.89 15.72
CA GLU A 56 13.02 148.70 14.91
C GLU A 56 12.77 150.08 15.54
N TYR A 57 12.63 150.15 16.86
CA TYR A 57 12.50 151.39 17.59
C TYR A 57 13.73 152.30 17.43
N VAL A 58 14.95 151.75 17.53
CA VAL A 58 16.19 152.48 17.27
C VAL A 58 16.23 152.96 15.82
N GLN A 59 15.84 152.12 14.86
CA GLN A 59 15.76 152.50 13.45
C GLN A 59 14.83 153.68 13.23
N GLU A 60 13.64 153.64 13.82
CA GLU A 60 12.65 154.71 13.69
C GLU A 60 13.12 156.03 14.33
N LEU A 61 13.80 155.97 15.49
CA LEU A 61 14.43 157.14 16.10
C LEU A 61 15.50 157.77 15.19
N GLY A 62 16.35 156.93 14.57
CA GLY A 62 17.37 157.39 13.63
C GLY A 62 16.79 158.00 12.36
N HIS A 63 15.72 157.40 11.82
CA HIS A 63 15.01 157.96 10.65
C HIS A 63 14.37 159.31 10.96
N ARG A 64 13.71 159.46 12.12
CA ARG A 64 13.16 160.74 12.59
C ARG A 64 14.24 161.84 12.75
N LEU A 65 15.46 161.46 13.14
CA LEU A 65 16.59 162.41 13.20
C LEU A 65 17.06 162.85 11.82
N LEU A 66 17.07 161.95 10.83
CA LEU A 66 17.43 162.27 9.45
C LEU A 66 16.36 163.13 8.76
N GLU A 67 15.07 162.93 9.05
CA GLU A 67 14.01 163.81 8.54
C GLU A 67 14.16 165.25 9.06
N LYS A 68 14.46 165.41 10.34
CA LYS A 68 14.66 166.74 10.95
C LYS A 68 15.96 167.41 10.51
N ASN A 69 16.99 166.64 10.20
CA ASN A 69 18.24 167.18 9.68
C ASN A 69 18.91 166.23 8.67
N PRO A 70 18.62 166.39 7.36
CA PRO A 70 19.11 165.49 6.31
C PRO A 70 20.63 165.52 6.11
N ARG A 71 21.35 166.47 6.72
CA ARG A 71 22.81 166.59 6.60
C ARG A 71 23.59 165.71 7.59
N LEU A 72 22.92 165.01 8.50
CA LEU A 72 23.54 164.09 9.48
C LEU A 72 23.89 162.73 8.84
N ARG A 73 24.91 162.71 7.96
CA ARG A 73 25.38 161.48 7.28
C ARG A 73 25.80 160.36 8.24
N GLU A 74 26.22 160.71 9.46
CA GLU A 74 26.67 159.76 10.47
C GLU A 74 25.53 158.87 11.00
N VAL A 75 24.31 159.42 11.17
CA VAL A 75 23.14 158.67 11.63
C VAL A 75 22.68 157.65 10.58
N GLU A 76 22.73 157.99 9.29
CA GLU A 76 22.39 157.05 8.20
C GLU A 76 23.37 155.87 8.13
N ALA A 77 24.68 156.15 8.28
CA ALA A 77 25.72 155.12 8.33
C ALA A 77 25.51 154.17 9.53
N GLN A 78 25.16 154.72 10.69
CA GLN A 78 24.87 153.96 11.90
C GLN A 78 23.65 153.03 11.77
N LEU A 79 22.57 153.48 11.10
CA LEU A 79 21.40 152.63 10.83
C LEU A 79 21.69 151.50 9.84
N LYS A 80 22.45 151.79 8.76
CA LYS A 80 22.90 150.75 7.81
C LYS A 80 23.79 149.72 8.50
N HIS A 81 24.69 150.18 9.36
CA HIS A 81 25.53 149.29 10.16
C HIS A 81 24.66 148.38 11.04
N LEU A 82 23.72 148.93 11.82
CA LEU A 82 22.80 148.14 12.66
C LEU A 82 22.02 147.08 11.86
N GLY A 83 21.50 147.44 10.67
CA GLY A 83 20.81 146.51 9.78
C GLY A 83 21.72 145.38 9.27
N SER A 84 22.95 145.70 8.86
CA SER A 84 23.94 144.70 8.47
C SER A 84 24.31 143.77 9.62
N GLU A 85 24.50 144.32 10.82
CA GLU A 85 24.90 143.56 12.00
C GLU A 85 23.83 142.57 12.45
N MET A 86 22.55 142.95 12.37
CA MET A 86 21.42 142.06 12.65
C MET A 86 21.24 140.97 11.58
N ALA A 87 21.55 141.27 10.30
CA ALA A 87 21.58 140.26 9.24
C ALA A 87 22.69 139.23 9.49
N VAL A 88 23.86 139.67 9.98
CA VAL A 88 24.94 138.76 10.40
C VAL A 88 24.47 137.83 11.52
N VAL A 89 23.79 138.35 12.56
CA VAL A 89 23.24 137.51 13.66
C VAL A 89 22.30 136.44 13.14
N LYS A 90 21.36 136.80 12.25
CA LYS A 90 20.41 135.83 11.66
C LYS A 90 21.11 134.75 10.84
N ASN A 91 22.14 135.11 10.08
CA ASN A 91 22.92 134.15 9.30
C ASN A 91 23.76 133.23 10.20
N MET A 92 24.39 133.78 11.25
CA MET A 92 25.13 132.99 12.25
C MET A 92 24.22 132.01 12.99
N TYR A 93 23.00 132.44 13.33
CA TYR A 93 21.99 131.56 13.95
C TYR A 93 21.65 130.38 13.04
N ARG A 94 21.29 130.64 11.78
CA ARG A 94 20.96 129.58 10.81
C ARG A 94 22.13 128.63 10.55
N ALA A 95 23.35 129.15 10.46
CA ALA A 95 24.55 128.34 10.28
C ALA A 95 24.79 127.42 11.48
N ARG A 96 24.60 127.94 12.71
CA ARG A 96 24.73 127.14 13.93
C ARG A 96 23.61 126.11 14.10
N ASP A 97 22.38 126.44 13.73
CA ASP A 97 21.26 125.49 13.74
C ASP A 97 21.55 124.26 12.86
N ALA A 98 22.06 124.50 11.64
CA ALA A 98 22.48 123.43 10.74
C ALA A 98 23.62 122.60 11.33
N GLN A 99 24.65 123.26 11.89
CA GLN A 99 25.79 122.57 12.51
C GLN A 99 25.37 121.70 13.71
N LEU A 100 24.47 122.17 14.56
CA LEU A 100 24.02 121.42 15.74
C LEU A 100 23.12 120.24 15.37
N LYS A 101 22.30 120.36 14.31
CA LYS A 101 21.52 119.24 13.77
C LYS A 101 22.40 118.15 13.18
N GLU A 102 23.39 118.54 12.39
CA GLU A 102 24.41 117.59 11.89
C GLU A 102 25.12 116.86 13.04
N GLN A 103 25.50 117.57 14.10
CA GLN A 103 26.10 116.91 15.27
C GLN A 103 25.17 115.88 15.93
N LEU A 104 23.87 116.14 16.03
CA LEU A 104 22.90 115.17 16.56
C LEU A 104 22.78 113.93 15.66
N ASP A 105 22.68 114.14 14.35
CA ASP A 105 22.57 113.05 13.37
C ASP A 105 23.79 112.12 13.42
N LEU A 106 24.98 112.68 13.54
CA LEU A 106 26.23 111.91 13.71
C LEU A 106 26.20 111.04 14.98
N GLN A 107 25.72 111.57 16.10
CA GLN A 107 25.66 110.82 17.36
C GLN A 107 24.59 109.72 17.33
N LEU A 108 23.46 109.96 16.66
CA LEU A 108 22.43 108.93 16.44
C LEU A 108 22.96 107.79 15.58
N PHE A 109 23.74 108.11 14.52
CA PHE A 109 24.42 107.13 13.69
C PHE A 109 25.42 106.29 14.49
N ASN A 110 26.30 106.92 15.28
CA ASN A 110 27.30 106.22 16.09
C ASN A 110 26.68 105.28 17.12
N ARG A 111 25.61 105.71 17.80
CA ARG A 111 24.89 104.87 18.76
C ARG A 111 24.33 103.60 18.11
N GLU A 112 23.88 103.70 16.85
CA GLU A 112 23.37 102.54 16.13
C GLU A 112 24.49 101.60 15.67
N ALA A 113 25.63 102.15 15.23
CA ALA A 113 26.84 101.38 14.93
C ALA A 113 27.31 100.53 16.13
N GLU A 114 27.39 101.14 17.31
CA GLU A 114 27.82 100.47 18.55
C GLU A 114 26.89 99.31 18.94
N ARG A 115 25.58 99.48 18.77
CA ARG A 115 24.62 98.42 19.07
C ARG A 115 24.76 97.23 18.12
N ILE A 116 25.06 97.47 16.84
CA ILE A 116 25.32 96.39 15.86
C ILE A 116 26.66 95.70 16.17
N ASP A 117 27.69 96.45 16.54
CA ASP A 117 29.00 95.90 16.91
C ASP A 117 28.92 95.02 18.16
N ALA A 118 28.17 95.44 19.19
CA ALA A 118 27.98 94.65 20.40
C ALA A 118 27.33 93.28 20.10
N ALA A 119 26.31 93.26 19.24
CA ALA A 119 25.68 92.01 18.79
C ALA A 119 26.65 91.15 17.97
N THR A 120 27.43 91.77 17.09
CA THR A 120 28.41 91.08 16.23
C THR A 120 29.51 90.44 17.05
N LYS A 121 30.01 91.10 18.11
CA LYS A 121 30.97 90.53 19.05
C LYS A 121 30.44 89.27 19.76
N GLY A 122 29.15 89.24 20.09
CA GLY A 122 28.52 88.06 20.69
C GLY A 122 28.48 86.86 19.74
N HIS A 123 28.25 87.10 18.45
CA HIS A 123 28.26 86.05 17.44
C HIS A 123 29.69 85.56 17.10
N GLU A 124 30.67 86.46 17.07
CA GLU A 124 32.10 86.08 16.92
C GLU A 124 32.52 85.12 18.03
N ALA A 125 32.18 85.41 19.30
CA ALA A 125 32.52 84.55 20.42
C ALA A 125 31.88 83.15 20.36
N PHE A 126 30.70 83.02 19.75
CA PHE A 126 30.08 81.70 19.55
C PHE A 126 30.81 80.87 18.48
N LEU A 127 31.35 81.54 17.45
CA LEU A 127 32.04 80.89 16.33
C LEU A 127 33.50 80.54 16.64
N ASP A 128 34.05 81.00 17.76
CA ASP A 128 35.43 80.74 18.22
C ASP A 128 35.62 79.33 18.80
N TYR A 129 34.52 78.63 19.10
CA TYR A 129 34.59 77.22 19.50
C TYR A 129 34.85 76.35 18.26
N ASP A 130 35.81 75.41 18.32
CA ASP A 130 36.19 74.53 17.20
C ASP A 130 35.62 73.10 17.27
N ASP A 131 34.84 72.78 18.32
CA ASP A 131 34.30 71.43 18.51
C ASP A 131 33.31 71.03 17.39
N LEU A 132 33.53 69.85 16.80
CA LEU A 132 32.74 69.25 15.71
C LEU A 132 31.98 67.99 16.13
N GLY A 133 32.07 67.59 17.41
CA GLY A 133 31.43 66.39 17.96
C GLY A 133 32.12 65.08 17.60
N ASP A 134 32.00 64.09 18.47
CA ASP A 134 32.68 62.79 18.44
C ASP A 134 31.72 61.60 18.22
N SER A 135 30.42 61.86 18.13
CA SER A 135 29.36 60.89 17.87
C SER A 135 28.23 61.54 17.08
N VAL A 136 27.42 60.74 16.37
CA VAL A 136 26.27 61.20 15.59
C VAL A 136 25.37 62.14 16.43
N GLU A 137 25.03 61.74 17.65
CA GLU A 137 24.20 62.53 18.57
C GLU A 137 24.88 63.86 18.99
N SER A 138 26.19 63.84 19.24
CA SER A 138 26.97 65.03 19.60
C SER A 138 26.99 66.04 18.46
N VAL A 139 27.27 65.59 17.22
CA VAL A 139 27.30 66.47 16.03
C VAL A 139 25.92 67.07 15.73
N GLU A 140 24.84 66.29 15.81
CA GLU A 140 23.47 66.77 15.57
C GLU A 140 23.05 67.87 16.57
N ASN A 141 23.43 67.71 17.84
CA ASN A 141 23.19 68.72 18.87
C ASN A 141 23.95 70.02 18.60
N LEU A 142 25.20 69.93 18.15
CA LEU A 142 26.00 71.09 17.75
C LEU A 142 25.41 71.79 16.51
N LEU A 143 24.98 71.04 15.49
CA LEU A 143 24.28 71.57 14.32
C LEU A 143 22.99 72.30 14.71
N LYS A 144 22.23 71.77 15.67
CA LYS A 144 21.01 72.42 16.16
C LYS A 144 21.31 73.77 16.79
N ARG A 145 22.30 73.86 17.69
CA ARG A 145 22.72 75.13 18.31
C ARG A 145 23.26 76.12 17.29
N HIS A 146 23.96 75.64 16.26
CA HIS A 146 24.48 76.46 15.16
C HIS A 146 23.35 77.07 14.31
N ARG A 147 22.28 76.32 14.04
CA ARG A 147 21.07 76.86 13.38
C ARG A 147 20.43 78.01 14.16
N ASP A 148 20.41 77.94 15.50
CA ASP A 148 19.90 79.03 16.34
C ASP A 148 20.75 80.31 16.23
N LEU A 149 22.07 80.18 16.03
CA LEU A 149 22.95 81.33 15.74
C LEU A 149 22.63 81.94 14.37
N GLU A 150 22.52 81.12 13.33
CA GLU A 150 22.20 81.59 11.97
C GLU A 150 20.87 82.35 11.94
N ALA A 151 19.83 81.83 12.62
CA ALA A 151 18.55 82.52 12.74
C ALA A 151 18.66 83.89 13.43
N LYS A 152 19.51 84.03 14.46
CA LYS A 152 19.78 85.32 15.13
C LYS A 152 20.57 86.28 14.23
N LEU A 153 21.47 85.75 13.40
CA LEU A 153 22.22 86.56 12.43
C LEU A 153 21.29 87.18 11.40
N ASP A 154 20.33 86.39 10.90
CA ASP A 154 19.36 86.79 9.88
C ASP A 154 18.33 87.80 10.42
N ALA A 155 17.83 87.59 11.65
CA ALA A 155 16.87 88.51 12.28
C ALA A 155 17.41 89.95 12.45
N GLN A 156 18.74 90.13 12.46
CA GLN A 156 19.39 91.43 12.60
C GLN A 156 19.74 92.11 11.27
N GLU A 157 19.50 91.47 10.12
CA GLU A 157 19.83 92.04 8.81
C GLU A 157 19.06 93.32 8.50
N GLY A 158 17.77 93.34 8.82
CA GLY A 158 16.94 94.54 8.60
C GLY A 158 17.50 95.77 9.33
N ARG A 159 18.13 95.55 10.49
CA ARG A 159 18.77 96.59 11.29
C ARG A 159 20.08 97.09 10.66
N LEU A 160 20.92 96.20 10.16
CA LEU A 160 22.13 96.57 9.41
C LEU A 160 21.78 97.36 8.13
N ALA A 161 20.75 96.92 7.40
CA ALA A 161 20.29 97.60 6.20
C ALA A 161 19.71 99.00 6.50
N ALA A 162 19.00 99.16 7.62
CA ALA A 162 18.53 100.46 8.08
C ALA A 162 19.68 101.39 8.47
N PHE A 163 20.70 100.87 9.16
CA PHE A 163 21.92 101.61 9.51
C PHE A 163 22.68 102.09 8.26
N SER A 164 22.85 101.22 7.25
CA SER A 164 23.46 101.61 5.97
C SER A 164 22.68 102.70 5.27
N ARG A 165 21.34 102.58 5.18
CA ARG A 165 20.49 103.60 4.55
C ARG A 165 20.57 104.95 5.26
N ASN A 166 20.64 104.97 6.59
CA ASN A 166 20.82 106.19 7.36
C ASN A 166 22.16 106.86 7.00
N ALA A 167 23.27 106.11 6.98
CA ALA A 167 24.55 106.65 6.50
C ALA A 167 24.45 107.22 5.09
N ASP A 168 23.82 106.49 4.15
CA ASP A 168 23.67 106.95 2.76
C ASP A 168 22.90 108.28 2.67
N GLU A 169 21.88 108.46 3.52
CA GLU A 169 21.11 109.70 3.60
C GLU A 169 21.94 110.87 4.14
N LEU A 170 22.75 110.64 5.18
CA LEU A 170 23.68 111.65 5.72
C LEU A 170 24.75 112.06 4.69
N LEU A 171 25.29 111.09 3.95
CA LEU A 171 26.25 111.33 2.87
C LEU A 171 25.62 112.15 1.73
N LYS A 172 24.37 111.81 1.36
CA LYS A 172 23.62 112.53 0.32
C LYS A 172 23.40 114.00 0.69
N ASN A 173 23.15 114.28 1.98
CA ASN A 173 22.96 115.63 2.50
C ASN A 173 24.28 116.42 2.65
N LYS A 174 25.43 115.85 2.25
CA LYS A 174 26.76 116.46 2.35
C LYS A 174 27.13 116.87 3.77
N HIS A 175 26.77 116.02 4.73
CA HIS A 175 27.10 116.19 6.14
C HIS A 175 28.59 116.50 6.33
N SER A 176 28.93 117.43 7.23
CA SER A 176 30.32 117.86 7.50
C SER A 176 31.30 116.70 7.73
N GLU A 177 30.86 115.67 8.45
CA GLU A 177 31.62 114.45 8.79
C GLU A 177 31.40 113.25 7.83
N SER A 178 31.06 113.50 6.56
CA SER A 178 30.74 112.45 5.57
C SER A 178 31.81 111.35 5.45
N ALA A 179 33.10 111.70 5.42
CA ALA A 179 34.18 110.72 5.27
C ALA A 179 34.24 109.72 6.44
N TYR A 180 33.97 110.18 7.66
CA TYR A 180 33.92 109.33 8.85
C TYR A 180 32.71 108.39 8.82
N ILE A 181 31.52 108.91 8.46
CA ILE A 181 30.28 108.13 8.38
C ILE A 181 30.42 106.99 7.37
N ASP A 182 30.98 107.27 6.19
CA ASP A 182 31.20 106.25 5.15
C ASP A 182 32.17 105.15 5.62
N GLY A 183 33.30 105.55 6.22
CA GLY A 183 34.27 104.60 6.77
C GLY A 183 33.65 103.72 7.86
N ARG A 184 32.96 104.33 8.82
CA ARG A 184 32.33 103.59 9.93
C ARG A 184 31.21 102.66 9.45
N ARG A 185 30.42 103.07 8.44
CA ARG A 185 29.42 102.22 7.80
C ARG A 185 30.08 100.97 7.20
N ASN A 186 31.14 101.16 6.42
CA ASN A 186 31.84 100.08 5.74
C ASN A 186 32.48 99.10 6.73
N ASP A 187 33.05 99.58 7.84
CA ASP A 187 33.63 98.73 8.89
C ASP A 187 32.59 97.78 9.52
N VAL A 188 31.41 98.32 9.89
CA VAL A 188 30.33 97.53 10.49
C VAL A 188 29.81 96.48 9.50
N ILE A 189 29.64 96.84 8.23
CA ILE A 189 29.22 95.91 7.16
C ILE A 189 30.27 94.82 6.95
N ALA A 190 31.55 95.20 6.86
CA ALA A 190 32.64 94.26 6.63
C ALA A 190 32.77 93.24 7.77
N ARG A 191 32.72 93.71 9.03
CA ARG A 191 32.75 92.84 10.22
C ARG A 191 31.58 91.87 10.23
N ARG A 192 30.37 92.34 9.89
CA ARG A 192 29.19 91.47 9.81
C ARG A 192 29.28 90.43 8.70
N GLY A 193 29.84 90.81 7.54
CA GLY A 193 30.12 89.89 6.44
C GLY A 193 31.14 88.81 6.81
N ALA A 194 32.14 89.13 7.63
CA ALA A 194 33.11 88.16 8.14
C ALA A 194 32.45 87.08 9.03
N VAL A 195 31.62 87.49 9.99
CA VAL A 195 30.88 86.56 10.88
C VAL A 195 30.01 85.59 10.10
N ARG A 196 29.33 86.05 9.05
CA ARG A 196 28.52 85.16 8.20
C ARG A 196 29.33 84.10 7.47
N ARG A 197 30.51 84.46 6.96
CA ARG A 197 31.41 83.50 6.31
C ARG A 197 31.90 82.44 7.30
N LEU A 198 32.28 82.85 8.50
CA LEU A 198 32.68 81.92 9.57
C LEU A 198 31.54 80.98 9.98
N ALA A 199 30.31 81.49 10.09
CA ALA A 199 29.15 80.66 10.39
C ALA A 199 28.89 79.60 9.31
N ALA A 200 28.95 79.97 8.03
CA ALA A 200 28.78 79.03 6.93
C ALA A 200 29.89 77.95 6.89
N GLN A 201 31.14 78.33 7.15
CA GLN A 201 32.25 77.39 7.21
C GLN A 201 32.08 76.37 8.34
N ARG A 202 31.72 76.85 9.54
CA ARG A 202 31.47 75.97 10.70
C ARG A 202 30.35 74.97 10.43
N ARG A 203 29.27 75.39 9.76
CA ARG A 203 28.18 74.50 9.37
C ARG A 203 28.65 73.37 8.46
N ALA A 204 29.43 73.69 7.41
CA ALA A 204 29.96 72.68 6.50
C ALA A 204 30.86 71.65 7.21
N CYS A 205 31.69 72.11 8.16
CA CYS A 205 32.52 71.21 8.97
C CYS A 205 31.67 70.27 9.86
N LEU A 206 30.60 70.79 10.46
CA LEU A 206 29.69 69.98 11.27
C LEU A 206 28.91 68.96 10.43
N GLU A 207 28.44 69.33 9.22
CA GLU A 207 27.77 68.41 8.29
C GLU A 207 28.72 67.28 7.84
N ALA A 208 29.98 67.60 7.50
CA ALA A 208 30.99 66.58 7.16
C ALA A 208 31.33 65.65 8.34
N SER A 209 31.39 66.19 9.56
CA SER A 209 31.58 65.38 10.78
C SER A 209 30.43 64.39 10.98
N LEU A 210 29.18 64.81 10.72
CA LEU A 210 28.01 63.95 10.85
C LEU A 210 28.05 62.77 9.86
N GLU A 211 28.45 63.01 8.61
CA GLU A 211 28.60 61.97 7.60
C GLU A 211 29.65 60.93 8.02
N TYR A 212 30.81 61.39 8.50
CA TYR A 212 31.87 60.52 8.99
C TYR A 212 31.43 59.65 10.18
N GLN A 213 30.76 60.24 11.18
CA GLN A 213 30.31 59.50 12.36
C GLN A 213 29.22 58.46 12.03
N ASN A 214 28.34 58.73 11.05
CA ASN A 214 27.37 57.75 10.59
C ASN A 214 28.06 56.56 9.90
N MET A 215 28.99 56.83 8.98
CA MET A 215 29.74 55.77 8.29
C MET A 215 30.54 54.90 9.28
N LYS A 216 31.18 55.53 10.28
CA LYS A 216 31.93 54.82 11.31
C LYS A 216 31.03 53.91 12.15
N ARG A 217 29.86 54.39 12.59
CA ARG A 217 28.88 53.56 13.32
C ARG A 217 28.45 52.36 12.49
N ASP A 218 28.09 52.58 11.23
CA ASP A 218 27.58 51.54 10.35
C ASP A 218 28.67 50.47 10.07
N ALA A 219 29.93 50.87 9.95
CA ALA A 219 31.07 49.95 9.84
C ALA A 219 31.29 49.13 11.13
N GLU A 220 31.23 49.77 12.31
CA GLU A 220 31.37 49.09 13.61
C GLU A 220 30.24 48.07 13.84
N GLU A 221 28.99 48.41 13.47
CA GLU A 221 27.85 47.50 13.52
C GLU A 221 28.05 46.28 12.60
N MET A 222 28.53 46.49 11.37
CA MET A 222 28.82 45.41 10.42
C MET A 222 29.95 44.50 10.92
N ILE A 223 31.03 45.07 11.47
CA ILE A 223 32.12 44.30 12.07
C ILE A 223 31.60 43.43 13.22
N SER A 224 30.80 44.00 14.14
CA SER A 224 30.22 43.25 15.25
C SER A 224 29.34 42.09 14.76
N TRP A 225 28.50 42.33 13.76
CA TRP A 225 27.68 41.30 13.13
C TRP A 225 28.54 40.17 12.53
N ILE A 226 29.61 40.49 11.80
CA ILE A 226 30.54 39.50 11.24
C ILE A 226 31.18 38.65 12.35
N TYR A 227 31.58 39.27 13.47
CA TYR A 227 32.16 38.54 14.62
C TYR A 227 31.16 37.57 15.27
N GLU A 228 29.91 37.99 15.48
CA GLU A 228 28.86 37.13 16.02
C GLU A 228 28.58 35.93 15.11
N LYS A 229 28.44 36.18 13.80
CA LYS A 229 28.19 35.12 12.82
C LYS A 229 29.38 34.18 12.66
N LYS A 230 30.62 34.69 12.75
CA LYS A 230 31.84 33.86 12.79
C LYS A 230 31.89 32.93 14.00
N LYS A 231 31.44 33.40 15.17
CA LYS A 231 31.32 32.57 16.38
C LYS A 231 30.29 31.46 16.18
N LEU A 232 29.14 31.78 15.58
CA LEU A 232 28.13 30.78 15.22
C LEU A 232 28.66 29.77 14.20
N ALA A 233 29.46 30.21 13.21
CA ALA A 233 30.05 29.34 12.21
C ALA A 233 31.08 28.34 12.80
N ASN A 234 31.74 28.69 13.90
CA ASN A 234 32.76 27.87 14.56
C ASN A 234 32.24 26.97 15.70
N ASP A 235 30.94 26.95 16.02
CA ASP A 235 30.39 26.06 17.06
C ASP A 235 30.23 24.61 16.55
N ASP A 236 31.13 23.72 16.94
CA ASP A 236 31.23 22.30 16.50
C ASP A 236 30.28 21.31 17.22
N SER A 237 29.25 21.78 17.93
CA SER A 237 28.32 20.87 18.63
C SER A 237 27.40 20.10 17.66
N HIS A 238 27.66 18.83 17.33
CA HIS A 238 26.84 18.04 16.38
C HIS A 238 26.48 16.64 16.90
N ARG A 239 25.60 16.54 17.92
CA ARG A 239 25.33 15.26 18.60
C ARG A 239 23.94 14.64 18.42
N ASP A 240 22.95 15.34 17.86
CA ASP A 240 21.57 14.83 17.75
C ASP A 240 20.89 15.22 16.42
N LEU A 241 20.07 14.34 15.83
CA LEU A 241 19.43 14.49 14.52
C LEU A 241 18.49 15.72 14.49
N THR A 242 17.68 15.93 15.52
CA THR A 242 16.81 17.12 15.63
C THR A 242 17.65 18.39 15.80
N SER A 243 18.73 18.31 16.58
CA SER A 243 19.69 19.42 16.69
C SER A 243 20.40 19.71 15.37
N ILE A 244 20.73 18.71 14.55
CA ILE A 244 21.46 18.88 13.29
C ILE A 244 20.51 19.38 12.19
N ALA A 245 19.27 18.89 12.11
CA ALA A 245 18.26 19.39 11.17
C ALA A 245 17.88 20.87 11.45
N ASN A 246 17.66 21.23 12.71
CA ASN A 246 17.44 22.63 13.10
C ASN A 246 18.67 23.51 12.82
N LYS A 247 19.88 22.94 12.92
CA LYS A 247 21.12 23.64 12.58
C LYS A 247 21.28 23.82 11.07
N LEU A 248 20.87 22.85 10.26
CA LEU A 248 20.85 22.95 8.80
C LEU A 248 19.90 24.07 8.36
N LEU A 249 18.66 24.11 8.88
CA LEU A 249 17.71 25.19 8.60
C LEU A 249 18.25 26.57 8.99
N LYS A 250 18.89 26.68 10.16
CA LYS A 250 19.56 27.93 10.58
C LYS A 250 20.72 28.30 9.65
N HIS A 251 21.42 27.32 9.09
CA HIS A 251 22.50 27.53 8.15
C HIS A 251 22.00 27.95 6.77
N GLU A 252 20.92 27.34 6.27
CA GLU A 252 20.25 27.72 5.02
C GLU A 252 19.72 29.16 5.09
N ALA A 253 19.09 29.53 6.20
CA ALA A 253 18.66 30.91 6.45
C ALA A 253 19.87 31.87 6.49
N PHE A 254 20.98 31.44 7.08
CA PHE A 254 22.19 32.26 7.15
C PHE A 254 22.90 32.43 5.80
N GLU A 255 22.93 31.39 4.96
CA GLU A 255 23.46 31.48 3.59
C GLU A 255 22.61 32.43 2.73
N ALA A 256 21.28 32.39 2.86
CA ALA A 256 20.39 33.31 2.17
C ALA A 256 20.59 34.78 2.60
N GLU A 257 20.87 35.02 3.88
CA GLU A 257 21.23 36.36 4.39
C GLU A 257 22.62 36.79 3.88
N SER A 258 23.58 35.87 3.84
CA SER A 258 24.96 36.11 3.38
C SER A 258 25.00 36.47 1.89
N ASP A 259 24.30 35.76 1.01
CA ASP A 259 24.34 36.05 -0.43
C ASP A 259 23.79 37.45 -0.80
N ASN A 260 23.10 38.11 0.13
CA ASN A 260 22.41 39.38 -0.08
C ASN A 260 23.18 40.61 0.43
N SER A 261 24.36 40.46 1.04
CA SER A 261 25.15 41.57 1.61
C SER A 261 26.62 41.49 1.19
N TYR A 262 27.10 42.43 0.38
CA TYR A 262 28.52 42.53 -0.01
C TYR A 262 29.11 43.87 0.47
N PRO A 263 30.13 43.88 1.34
CA PRO A 263 30.76 45.12 1.79
C PRO A 263 31.75 45.69 0.75
N GLU A 264 31.80 47.02 0.65
CA GLU A 264 32.66 47.77 -0.30
C GLU A 264 34.10 48.03 0.22
N GLU A 265 34.37 47.88 1.52
CA GLU A 265 35.68 48.11 2.16
C GLU A 265 36.58 46.86 2.17
N GLU A 266 37.90 47.03 1.96
CA GLU A 266 38.87 45.95 1.73
C GLU A 266 39.11 45.03 2.95
N GLU A 267 39.16 45.58 4.17
CA GLU A 267 39.29 44.79 5.40
C GLU A 267 38.01 44.00 5.71
N LEU A 268 36.84 44.60 5.45
CA LEU A 268 35.54 43.94 5.56
C LEU A 268 35.39 42.82 4.52
N ALA A 269 35.89 43.02 3.29
CA ALA A 269 35.89 42.00 2.24
C ALA A 269 36.74 40.76 2.60
N GLY A 270 37.89 40.95 3.26
CA GLY A 270 38.72 39.86 3.75
C GLY A 270 38.04 39.04 4.85
N ALA A 271 37.44 39.71 5.83
CA ALA A 271 36.68 39.06 6.90
C ALA A 271 35.44 38.32 6.37
N TRP A 272 34.76 38.92 5.40
CA TRP A 272 33.60 38.33 4.71
C TRP A 272 33.95 37.05 3.95
N THR A 273 35.03 37.08 3.17
CA THR A 273 35.48 35.90 2.40
C THR A 273 35.84 34.72 3.31
N HIS A 274 36.50 35.00 4.44
CA HIS A 274 36.80 33.98 5.44
C HIS A 274 35.52 33.44 6.10
N LEU A 275 34.57 34.30 6.45
CA LEU A 275 33.27 33.88 6.98
C LEU A 275 32.55 32.96 5.99
N ALA A 276 32.49 33.32 4.71
CA ALA A 276 31.88 32.49 3.66
C ALA A 276 32.54 31.11 3.54
N GLN A 277 33.87 31.02 3.67
CA GLN A 277 34.59 29.74 3.68
C GLN A 277 34.26 28.90 4.93
N LEU A 278 34.18 29.51 6.11
CA LEU A 278 33.81 28.82 7.36
C LEU A 278 32.38 28.27 7.29
N VAL A 279 31.44 29.06 6.76
CA VAL A 279 30.04 28.68 6.51
C VAL A 279 29.99 27.47 5.59
N LYS A 280 30.66 27.53 4.43
CA LYS A 280 30.73 26.40 3.50
C LYS A 280 31.30 25.13 4.14
N ARG A 281 32.35 25.25 4.96
CA ARG A 281 32.94 24.12 5.69
C ARG A 281 31.99 23.54 6.74
N ARG A 282 31.30 24.40 7.50
CA ARG A 282 30.32 23.99 8.50
C ARG A 282 29.14 23.26 7.85
N ARG A 283 28.62 23.75 6.72
CA ARG A 283 27.59 23.05 5.95
C ARG A 283 27.97 21.63 5.61
N GLN A 284 29.17 21.43 5.05
CA GLN A 284 29.66 20.09 4.75
C GLN A 284 29.68 19.19 5.99
N VAL A 285 30.15 19.70 7.13
CA VAL A 285 30.17 18.95 8.39
C VAL A 285 28.76 18.56 8.85
N VAL A 286 27.81 19.51 8.76
CA VAL A 286 26.40 19.33 9.13
C VAL A 286 25.71 18.33 8.20
N ASP A 287 25.83 18.49 6.89
CA ASP A 287 25.23 17.61 5.87
C ASP A 287 25.68 16.16 6.04
N TRP A 288 26.99 15.95 6.23
CA TRP A 288 27.50 14.62 6.52
C TRP A 288 27.07 14.12 7.89
N GLY A 289 26.96 15.00 8.90
CA GLY A 289 26.40 14.65 10.21
C GLY A 289 24.95 14.17 10.13
N VAL A 290 24.12 14.78 9.29
CA VAL A 290 22.75 14.31 9.00
C VAL A 290 22.79 12.92 8.39
N LYS A 291 23.62 12.71 7.35
CA LYS A 291 23.73 11.40 6.68
C LYS A 291 24.19 10.29 7.64
N GLU A 292 25.15 10.59 8.51
CA GLU A 292 25.62 9.65 9.54
C GLU A 292 24.50 9.28 10.52
N GLN A 293 23.76 10.25 11.04
CA GLN A 293 22.68 9.99 11.97
C GLN A 293 21.50 9.27 11.32
N GLN A 294 21.17 9.59 10.07
CA GLN A 294 20.17 8.85 9.28
C GLN A 294 20.57 7.38 9.11
N TYR A 295 21.84 7.11 8.74
CA TYR A 295 22.34 5.73 8.68
C TYR A 295 22.21 5.02 10.03
N MET A 296 22.62 5.68 11.12
CA MET A 296 22.57 5.08 12.46
C MET A 296 21.13 4.77 12.90
N PHE A 297 20.19 5.66 12.60
CA PHE A 297 18.77 5.46 12.87
C PHE A 297 18.23 4.27 12.06
N ASP A 298 18.42 4.26 10.75
CA ASP A 298 17.94 3.18 9.88
C ASP A 298 18.57 1.82 10.26
N ALA A 299 19.86 1.82 10.62
CA ALA A 299 20.57 0.64 11.09
C ALA A 299 19.97 0.10 12.41
N ALA A 300 19.60 0.99 13.34
CA ALA A 300 18.98 0.60 14.60
C ALA A 300 17.57 0.02 14.40
N GLU A 301 16.80 0.54 13.45
CA GLU A 301 15.48 -0.01 13.10
C GLU A 301 15.59 -1.45 12.57
N VAL A 302 16.54 -1.71 11.65
CA VAL A 302 16.78 -3.06 11.13
C VAL A 302 17.26 -4.00 12.25
N GLU A 303 18.18 -3.55 13.11
CA GLU A 303 18.67 -4.31 14.25
C GLU A 303 17.55 -4.66 15.25
N SER A 304 16.70 -3.68 15.58
CA SER A 304 15.56 -3.84 16.47
C SER A 304 14.59 -4.90 15.93
N TRP A 305 14.23 -4.81 14.65
CA TRP A 305 13.36 -5.78 14.02
C TRP A 305 13.95 -7.20 14.00
N MET A 306 15.25 -7.34 13.67
CA MET A 306 15.94 -8.63 13.71
C MET A 306 15.90 -9.25 15.11
N ASN A 307 16.11 -8.42 16.15
CA ASN A 307 16.07 -8.88 17.54
C ASN A 307 14.65 -9.26 17.99
N GLU A 308 13.62 -8.53 17.56
CA GLU A 308 12.23 -8.88 17.84
C GLU A 308 11.84 -10.24 17.22
N LYS A 309 12.26 -10.49 15.97
CA LYS A 309 11.89 -11.72 15.25
C LYS A 309 12.77 -12.92 15.58
N ARG A 310 13.95 -12.71 16.20
CA ARG A 310 14.89 -13.76 16.60
C ARG A 310 14.23 -14.92 17.33
N ALA A 311 13.48 -14.65 18.39
CA ALA A 311 12.85 -15.69 19.20
C ALA A 311 11.83 -16.54 18.41
N ALA A 312 11.15 -15.94 17.43
CA ALA A 312 10.22 -16.66 16.56
C ALA A 312 10.94 -17.59 15.57
N LEU A 313 12.15 -17.21 15.13
CA LEU A 313 13.00 -17.99 14.23
C LEU A 313 13.75 -19.12 14.95
N GLU A 314 14.14 -18.91 16.21
CA GLU A 314 14.85 -19.88 17.06
C GLU A 314 13.90 -20.83 17.81
N SER A 315 12.59 -20.67 17.66
CA SER A 315 11.63 -21.56 18.32
C SER A 315 11.70 -22.98 17.74
N ASP A 316 11.63 -23.98 18.62
CA ASP A 316 11.49 -25.41 18.25
C ASP A 316 10.02 -25.88 18.32
N ASN A 317 9.06 -24.97 18.51
CA ASN A 317 7.65 -25.32 18.49
C ASN A 317 7.16 -25.42 17.03
N TYR A 318 6.81 -26.63 16.60
CA TYR A 318 6.30 -26.91 15.26
C TYR A 318 4.80 -27.24 15.22
N GLY A 319 4.10 -27.17 16.35
CA GLY A 319 2.69 -27.55 16.48
C GLY A 319 2.51 -28.96 17.04
N GLN A 320 1.40 -29.19 17.74
CA GLN A 320 1.07 -30.48 18.37
C GLN A 320 0.17 -31.36 17.49
N ASP A 321 -0.45 -30.76 16.47
CA ASP A 321 -1.36 -31.40 15.52
C ASP A 321 -1.24 -30.73 14.13
N GLU A 322 -1.93 -31.29 13.14
CA GLU A 322 -1.90 -30.84 11.73
C GLU A 322 -2.29 -29.37 11.59
N ASP A 323 -3.39 -28.94 12.23
CA ASP A 323 -3.92 -27.58 12.13
C ASP A 323 -3.01 -26.54 12.79
N ALA A 324 -2.47 -26.86 13.98
CA ALA A 324 -1.49 -26.02 14.67
C ALA A 324 -0.20 -25.87 13.85
N ALA A 325 0.30 -26.96 13.26
CA ALA A 325 1.49 -26.95 12.41
C ALA A 325 1.25 -26.12 11.13
N GLN A 326 0.10 -26.29 10.46
CA GLN A 326 -0.27 -25.50 9.29
C GLN A 326 -0.40 -24.00 9.61
N LYS A 327 -1.01 -23.64 10.74
CA LYS A 327 -1.11 -22.25 11.20
C LYS A 327 0.25 -21.62 11.48
N LEU A 328 1.15 -22.37 12.13
CA LEU A 328 2.52 -21.92 12.38
C LEU A 328 3.31 -21.76 11.06
N LEU A 329 3.18 -22.69 10.12
CA LEU A 329 3.79 -22.60 8.80
C LEU A 329 3.28 -21.37 8.02
N ALA A 330 1.98 -21.09 8.07
CA ALA A 330 1.40 -19.91 7.42
C ALA A 330 1.96 -18.60 8.01
N LYS A 331 2.03 -18.50 9.35
CA LYS A 331 2.65 -17.35 10.05
C LYS A 331 4.13 -17.21 9.68
N HIS A 332 4.86 -18.32 9.60
CA HIS A 332 6.28 -18.34 9.26
C HIS A 332 6.55 -17.91 7.82
N ARG A 333 5.71 -18.34 6.87
CA ARG A 333 5.76 -17.87 5.47
C ARG A 333 5.48 -16.38 5.35
N ALA A 334 4.61 -15.82 6.19
CA ALA A 334 4.40 -14.37 6.26
C ALA A 334 5.66 -13.66 6.77
N LEU A 335 6.27 -14.15 7.85
CA LEU A 335 7.54 -13.61 8.38
C LEU A 335 8.66 -13.63 7.34
N GLN A 336 8.77 -14.69 6.52
CA GLN A 336 9.75 -14.74 5.44
C GLN A 336 9.51 -13.69 4.34
N LYS A 337 8.25 -13.31 4.07
CA LYS A 337 7.96 -12.19 3.17
C LYS A 337 8.43 -10.87 3.77
N ASP A 338 8.19 -10.66 5.06
CA ASP A 338 8.68 -9.47 5.77
C ASP A 338 10.22 -9.42 5.74
N MET A 339 10.89 -10.56 5.94
CA MET A 339 12.35 -10.67 5.77
C MET A 339 12.81 -10.20 4.39
N GLN A 340 12.13 -10.55 3.30
CA GLN A 340 12.49 -10.08 1.97
C GLN A 340 12.42 -8.54 1.86
N THR A 341 11.44 -7.90 2.49
CA THR A 341 11.35 -6.44 2.54
C THR A 341 12.51 -5.84 3.35
N TYR A 342 12.83 -6.40 4.51
CA TYR A 342 13.97 -5.93 5.31
C TYR A 342 15.32 -6.17 4.63
N ARG A 343 15.45 -7.21 3.81
CA ARG A 343 16.65 -7.39 2.97
C ARG A 343 16.84 -6.24 1.99
N GLN A 344 15.77 -5.81 1.32
CA GLN A 344 15.83 -4.66 0.42
C GLN A 344 16.17 -3.36 1.15
N TRP A 345 15.72 -3.21 2.40
CA TRP A 345 16.11 -2.07 3.24
C TRP A 345 17.58 -2.12 3.63
N LEU A 346 18.09 -3.31 3.98
CA LEU A 346 19.50 -3.54 4.27
C LEU A 346 20.39 -3.25 3.06
N ASP A 347 19.96 -3.61 1.85
CA ASP A 347 20.66 -3.29 0.60
C ASP A 347 20.71 -1.76 0.36
N LYS A 348 19.62 -1.04 0.65
CA LYS A 348 19.61 0.45 0.60
C LYS A 348 20.52 1.05 1.67
N LEU A 349 20.57 0.44 2.85
CA LEU A 349 21.46 0.85 3.93
C LEU A 349 22.93 0.65 3.55
N ALA A 350 23.26 -0.40 2.80
CA ALA A 350 24.60 -0.64 2.26
C ALA A 350 25.05 0.45 1.27
N ILE A 351 24.12 0.98 0.45
CA ILE A 351 24.40 2.13 -0.42
C ILE A 351 24.75 3.37 0.42
N LYS A 352 23.93 3.69 1.44
CA LYS A 352 24.21 4.81 2.36
C LYS A 352 25.54 4.63 3.10
N CYS A 353 25.85 3.41 3.54
CA CYS A 353 27.14 3.08 4.15
C CYS A 353 28.29 3.35 3.18
N SER A 354 28.15 2.95 1.91
CA SER A 354 29.19 3.16 0.89
C SER A 354 29.45 4.65 0.65
N GLU A 355 28.41 5.48 0.63
CA GLU A 355 28.56 6.94 0.57
C GLU A 355 29.35 7.51 1.76
N LEU A 356 29.05 7.05 2.99
CA LEU A 356 29.75 7.49 4.20
C LEU A 356 31.20 7.04 4.21
N VAL A 357 31.49 5.81 3.78
CA VAL A 357 32.86 5.27 3.70
C VAL A 357 33.71 6.05 2.68
N ASN A 358 33.11 6.44 1.55
CA ASN A 358 33.82 7.17 0.49
C ASN A 358 33.94 8.69 0.75
N SER A 359 33.46 9.19 1.90
CA SER A 359 33.43 10.63 2.21
C SER A 359 34.78 11.25 2.61
N ASN A 360 35.85 10.43 2.72
CA ASN A 360 37.20 10.83 3.17
C ASN A 360 37.21 11.53 4.56
N ARG A 361 36.22 11.22 5.41
CA ARG A 361 36.11 11.72 6.80
C ARG A 361 36.77 10.74 7.79
N PRO A 362 37.13 11.18 9.01
CA PRO A 362 37.66 10.31 10.05
C PRO A 362 36.62 9.28 10.57
N ASN A 363 37.09 8.13 11.05
CA ASN A 363 36.28 7.07 11.68
C ASN A 363 35.18 6.48 10.78
N VAL A 364 35.33 6.55 9.47
CA VAL A 364 34.32 6.01 8.53
C VAL A 364 34.30 4.48 8.50
N GLU A 365 35.37 3.82 8.96
CA GLU A 365 35.45 2.36 9.00
C GLU A 365 34.36 1.74 9.91
N ARG A 366 33.90 2.47 10.92
CA ARG A 366 32.85 2.01 11.86
C ARG A 366 31.54 1.67 11.17
N PHE A 367 31.21 2.39 10.09
CA PHE A 367 29.99 2.17 9.33
C PHE A 367 30.09 0.87 8.52
N ALA A 368 31.25 0.60 7.92
CA ALA A 368 31.51 -0.64 7.20
C ALA A 368 31.45 -1.86 8.13
N VAL A 369 32.01 -1.77 9.34
CA VAL A 369 31.93 -2.82 10.36
C VAL A 369 30.47 -3.07 10.75
N ARG A 370 29.73 -2.02 11.11
CA ARG A 370 28.31 -2.15 11.50
C ARG A 370 27.44 -2.71 10.38
N GLN A 371 27.63 -2.26 9.13
CA GLN A 371 26.92 -2.80 7.98
C GLN A 371 27.18 -4.29 7.80
N LYS A 372 28.45 -4.71 7.89
CA LYS A 372 28.85 -6.11 7.79
C LYS A 372 28.25 -6.97 8.91
N ASP A 373 28.19 -6.46 10.14
CA ASP A 373 27.60 -7.17 11.27
C ASP A 373 26.10 -7.38 11.07
N LEU A 374 25.38 -6.34 10.60
CA LEU A 374 23.96 -6.44 10.26
C LEU A 374 23.69 -7.46 9.15
N GLU A 375 24.49 -7.44 8.08
CA GLU A 375 24.39 -8.41 6.98
C GLU A 375 24.66 -9.84 7.44
N THR A 376 25.71 -10.04 8.23
CA THR A 376 26.09 -11.35 8.76
C THR A 376 24.96 -11.92 9.63
N GLU A 377 24.39 -11.10 10.51
CA GLU A 377 23.31 -11.51 11.38
C GLU A 377 22.00 -11.75 10.61
N PHE A 378 21.69 -10.89 9.63
CA PHE A 378 20.52 -11.07 8.77
C PHE A 378 20.61 -12.37 7.95
N ASP A 379 21.79 -12.70 7.42
CA ASP A 379 22.03 -13.94 6.67
C ASP A 379 21.94 -15.17 7.58
N ARG A 380 22.38 -15.06 8.84
CA ARG A 380 22.18 -16.10 9.85
C ARG A 380 20.70 -16.32 10.15
N LEU A 381 19.93 -15.26 10.43
CA LEU A 381 18.49 -15.35 10.67
C LEU A 381 17.74 -15.89 9.46
N SER A 382 18.16 -15.52 8.24
CA SER A 382 17.57 -16.03 6.99
C SER A 382 17.77 -17.54 6.83
N ARG A 383 18.94 -18.07 7.22
CA ARG A 383 19.19 -19.52 7.27
C ARG A 383 18.30 -20.21 8.30
N LEU A 384 18.21 -19.67 9.52
CA LEU A 384 17.32 -20.20 10.57
C LEU A 384 15.85 -20.19 10.13
N ALA A 385 15.41 -19.13 9.44
CA ALA A 385 14.07 -19.06 8.88
C ALA A 385 13.83 -20.17 7.85
N GLU A 386 14.77 -20.43 6.96
CA GLU A 386 14.63 -21.51 5.98
C GLU A 386 14.64 -22.90 6.63
N GLU A 387 15.52 -23.13 7.60
CA GLU A 387 15.57 -24.38 8.39
C GLU A 387 14.25 -24.62 9.13
N ARG A 388 13.73 -23.60 9.83
CA ARG A 388 12.45 -23.67 10.53
C ARG A 388 11.27 -23.85 9.59
N ARG A 389 11.29 -23.24 8.40
CA ARG A 389 10.25 -23.46 7.37
C ARG A 389 10.21 -24.93 6.95
N ARG A 390 11.37 -25.53 6.67
CA ARG A 390 11.47 -26.95 6.29
C ARG A 390 10.99 -27.85 7.43
N ALA A 391 11.39 -27.58 8.66
CA ALA A 391 10.93 -28.35 9.83
C ALA A 391 9.41 -28.27 10.02
N LEU A 392 8.80 -27.09 9.86
CA LEU A 392 7.35 -26.92 9.89
C LEU A 392 6.65 -27.67 8.75
N GLU A 393 7.17 -27.58 7.53
CA GLU A 393 6.64 -28.35 6.39
C GLU A 393 6.74 -29.85 6.63
N ASP A 394 7.88 -30.35 7.09
CA ASP A 394 8.07 -31.77 7.39
C ASP A 394 7.16 -32.24 8.54
N THR A 395 6.85 -31.37 9.50
CA THR A 395 5.89 -31.64 10.58
C THR A 395 4.45 -31.73 10.07
N VAL A 396 4.04 -30.85 9.13
CA VAL A 396 2.73 -30.93 8.48
C VAL A 396 2.59 -32.25 7.70
N HIS A 397 3.57 -32.57 6.85
CA HIS A 397 3.55 -33.82 6.08
C HIS A 397 3.55 -35.05 6.99
N LEU A 398 4.20 -35.00 8.16
CA LEU A 398 4.16 -36.08 9.15
C LEU A 398 2.72 -36.30 9.65
N PHE A 399 2.02 -35.23 10.06
CA PHE A 399 0.64 -35.37 10.54
C PHE A 399 -0.31 -35.85 9.43
N GLU A 400 -0.16 -35.34 8.21
CA GLU A 400 -0.90 -35.82 7.04
C GLU A 400 -0.69 -37.31 6.82
N TYR A 401 0.57 -37.78 6.84
CA TYR A 401 0.89 -39.20 6.73
C TYR A 401 0.27 -40.03 7.87
N MET A 402 0.32 -39.54 9.11
CA MET A 402 -0.26 -40.26 10.26
C MET A 402 -1.78 -40.42 10.13
N ARG A 403 -2.49 -39.39 9.63
CA ARG A 403 -3.92 -39.46 9.32
C ARG A 403 -4.19 -40.45 8.19
N GLU A 404 -3.56 -40.26 7.04
CA GLU A 404 -3.80 -41.08 5.84
C GLU A 404 -3.46 -42.55 6.04
N SER A 405 -2.37 -42.83 6.77
CA SER A 405 -1.98 -44.20 7.12
C SER A 405 -2.96 -44.86 8.12
N ALA A 406 -3.59 -44.09 9.01
CA ALA A 406 -4.64 -44.61 9.89
C ALA A 406 -5.93 -44.92 9.11
N ASP A 407 -6.36 -44.01 8.23
CA ASP A 407 -7.53 -44.21 7.38
C ASP A 407 -7.35 -45.39 6.42
N LEU A 408 -6.14 -45.55 5.88
CA LEU A 408 -5.79 -46.70 5.06
C LEU A 408 -5.80 -48.00 5.88
N GLU A 409 -5.20 -48.00 7.07
CA GLU A 409 -5.19 -49.18 7.94
C GLU A 409 -6.62 -49.64 8.28
N GLN A 410 -7.51 -48.70 8.63
CA GLN A 410 -8.91 -49.00 8.89
C GLN A 410 -9.57 -49.63 7.65
N TRP A 411 -9.39 -49.01 6.49
CA TRP A 411 -9.97 -49.52 5.24
C TRP A 411 -9.46 -50.92 4.90
N ILE A 412 -8.16 -51.21 5.07
CA ILE A 412 -7.58 -52.55 4.87
C ILE A 412 -8.22 -53.56 5.83
N ASN A 413 -8.39 -53.21 7.10
CA ASN A 413 -9.02 -54.09 8.09
C ASN A 413 -10.49 -54.39 7.73
N GLU A 414 -11.23 -53.42 7.21
CA GLU A 414 -12.60 -53.63 6.70
C GLU A 414 -12.60 -54.58 5.49
N GLN A 415 -11.67 -54.40 4.55
CA GLN A 415 -11.53 -55.31 3.41
C GLN A 415 -11.12 -56.72 3.84
N LEU A 416 -10.30 -56.84 4.89
CA LEU A 416 -9.87 -58.12 5.45
C LEU A 416 -11.06 -58.92 5.98
N GLN A 417 -12.05 -58.28 6.61
CA GLN A 417 -13.27 -58.97 7.04
C GLN A 417 -14.02 -59.61 5.87
N THR A 418 -14.11 -58.91 4.74
CA THR A 418 -14.72 -59.44 3.51
C THR A 418 -13.91 -60.61 2.95
N ALA A 419 -12.59 -60.48 2.89
CA ALA A 419 -11.71 -61.55 2.41
C ALA A 419 -11.78 -62.82 3.30
N MET A 420 -12.02 -62.66 4.59
CA MET A 420 -12.09 -63.75 5.58
C MET A 420 -13.44 -64.49 5.64
N SER A 421 -14.50 -64.01 4.97
CA SER A 421 -15.79 -64.71 5.04
C SER A 421 -15.72 -66.12 4.42
N GLU A 422 -16.43 -67.06 5.03
CA GLU A 422 -16.51 -68.48 4.62
C GLU A 422 -17.89 -68.84 4.05
N GLU A 423 -18.57 -67.85 3.46
CA GLU A 423 -19.86 -68.06 2.78
C GLU A 423 -19.64 -68.49 1.33
N TYR A 424 -20.24 -69.63 0.97
CA TYR A 424 -20.16 -70.24 -0.37
C TYR A 424 -21.53 -70.38 -1.05
N GLY A 425 -22.62 -70.03 -0.37
CA GLY A 425 -23.97 -70.18 -0.90
C GLY A 425 -24.54 -71.57 -0.68
N ASP A 426 -25.86 -71.68 -0.81
CA ASP A 426 -26.61 -72.93 -0.58
C ASP A 426 -26.88 -73.67 -1.91
N ASP A 427 -26.98 -72.92 -3.01
CA ASP A 427 -27.19 -73.41 -4.37
C ASP A 427 -26.23 -72.72 -5.36
N TYR A 428 -26.25 -73.17 -6.61
CA TYR A 428 -25.33 -72.64 -7.62
C TYR A 428 -25.62 -71.18 -7.99
N GLU A 429 -26.87 -70.74 -8.02
CA GLU A 429 -27.21 -69.34 -8.34
C GLU A 429 -26.69 -68.39 -7.25
N HIS A 430 -26.95 -68.69 -5.97
CA HIS A 430 -26.43 -67.94 -4.84
C HIS A 430 -24.90 -67.96 -4.81
N PHE A 431 -24.26 -69.09 -5.11
CA PHE A 431 -22.81 -69.18 -5.27
C PHE A 431 -22.30 -68.20 -6.35
N LYS A 432 -22.92 -68.16 -7.55
CA LYS A 432 -22.49 -67.26 -8.63
C LYS A 432 -22.67 -65.78 -8.26
N GLU A 433 -23.71 -65.43 -7.51
CA GLU A 433 -23.85 -64.08 -6.96
C GLU A 433 -22.68 -63.72 -6.02
N LEU A 434 -22.36 -64.61 -5.07
CA LEU A 434 -21.24 -64.40 -4.13
C LEU A 434 -19.90 -64.31 -4.86
N GLN A 435 -19.68 -65.14 -5.90
CA GLN A 435 -18.50 -65.08 -6.75
C GLN A 435 -18.39 -63.73 -7.48
N SER A 436 -19.49 -63.23 -8.05
CA SER A 436 -19.51 -61.92 -8.71
C SER A 436 -19.18 -60.78 -7.73
N ARG A 437 -19.79 -60.79 -6.54
CA ARG A 437 -19.48 -59.81 -5.49
C ARG A 437 -18.01 -59.88 -5.06
N PHE A 438 -17.43 -61.07 -5.00
CA PHE A 438 -16.01 -61.24 -4.68
C PHE A 438 -15.08 -60.71 -5.78
N GLU A 439 -15.43 -60.84 -7.06
CA GLU A 439 -14.69 -60.22 -8.17
C GLU A 439 -14.74 -58.68 -8.11
N GLU A 440 -15.91 -58.11 -7.83
CA GLU A 440 -16.06 -56.66 -7.60
C GLU A 440 -15.21 -56.18 -6.42
N PHE A 441 -15.21 -56.95 -5.32
CA PHE A 441 -14.35 -56.72 -4.17
C PHE A 441 -12.86 -56.75 -4.56
N LYS A 442 -12.39 -57.76 -5.31
CA LYS A 442 -11.00 -57.82 -5.80
C LYS A 442 -10.65 -56.58 -6.64
N GLN A 443 -11.56 -56.11 -7.49
CA GLN A 443 -11.35 -54.89 -8.28
C GLN A 443 -11.26 -53.63 -7.39
N SER A 444 -12.10 -53.54 -6.35
CA SER A 444 -12.05 -52.46 -5.35
C SER A 444 -10.70 -52.45 -4.62
N VAL A 445 -10.19 -53.61 -4.21
CA VAL A 445 -8.88 -53.73 -3.56
C VAL A 445 -7.74 -53.34 -4.52
N ARG A 446 -7.80 -53.77 -5.79
CA ARG A 446 -6.81 -53.37 -6.82
C ARG A 446 -6.77 -51.86 -7.00
N THR A 447 -7.92 -51.20 -7.08
CA THR A 447 -7.98 -49.73 -7.18
C THR A 447 -7.46 -49.07 -5.90
N GLY A 448 -7.83 -49.61 -4.74
CA GLY A 448 -7.34 -49.13 -3.43
C GLY A 448 -5.83 -49.30 -3.21
N SER A 449 -5.16 -50.18 -3.96
CA SER A 449 -3.71 -50.37 -3.87
C SER A 449 -2.90 -49.09 -4.16
N GLU A 450 -3.44 -48.17 -4.96
CA GLU A 450 -2.82 -46.87 -5.21
C GLU A 450 -2.67 -46.05 -3.92
N ARG A 451 -3.64 -46.13 -3.01
CA ARG A 451 -3.57 -45.45 -1.70
C ARG A 451 -2.45 -46.04 -0.84
N PHE A 452 -2.25 -47.36 -0.90
CA PHE A 452 -1.15 -48.03 -0.23
C PHE A 452 0.22 -47.60 -0.78
N VAL A 453 0.36 -47.56 -2.10
CA VAL A 453 1.58 -47.08 -2.77
C VAL A 453 1.87 -45.61 -2.44
N SER A 454 0.84 -44.76 -2.40
CA SER A 454 0.97 -43.35 -2.01
C SER A 454 1.44 -43.20 -0.57
N CYS A 455 0.85 -43.95 0.37
CA CYS A 455 1.27 -43.96 1.77
C CYS A 455 2.73 -44.43 1.91
N GLU A 456 3.14 -45.46 1.16
CA GLU A 456 4.53 -45.92 1.11
C GLU A 456 5.49 -44.85 0.57
N ALA A 457 5.10 -44.14 -0.49
CA ALA A 457 5.90 -43.05 -1.04
C ALA A 457 6.03 -41.89 -0.05
N ALA A 458 4.94 -41.51 0.62
CA ALA A 458 4.93 -40.47 1.65
C ALA A 458 5.84 -40.82 2.84
N ALA A 459 5.75 -42.07 3.34
CA ALA A 459 6.63 -42.57 4.40
C ALA A 459 8.11 -42.48 4.00
N ASN A 460 8.46 -42.96 2.79
CA ASN A 460 9.83 -42.92 2.29
C ASN A 460 10.35 -41.49 2.08
N ALA A 461 9.50 -40.57 1.61
CA ALA A 461 9.85 -39.17 1.46
C ALA A 461 10.15 -38.52 2.83
N LEU A 462 9.33 -38.80 3.85
CA LEU A 462 9.55 -38.33 5.22
C LEU A 462 10.84 -38.93 5.82
N LEU A 463 11.10 -40.23 5.62
CA LEU A 463 12.31 -40.88 6.13
C LEU A 463 13.61 -40.31 5.52
N ARG A 464 13.57 -39.83 4.26
CA ARG A 464 14.70 -39.14 3.65
C ARG A 464 14.95 -37.75 4.23
N ARG A 465 13.90 -37.09 4.73
CA ARG A 465 13.90 -35.68 5.15
C ARG A 465 14.03 -35.50 6.65
N ASN A 466 13.48 -36.41 7.46
CA ASN A 466 13.17 -36.16 8.88
C ASN A 466 13.58 -37.35 9.79
N PRO A 467 14.84 -37.39 10.28
CA PRO A 467 15.34 -38.47 11.14
C PRO A 467 14.65 -38.68 12.51
N PRO A 468 14.21 -37.62 13.26
CA PRO A 468 13.62 -37.77 14.60
C PRO A 468 12.39 -38.68 14.70
N PHE A 469 11.51 -38.65 13.69
CA PHE A 469 10.27 -39.44 13.69
C PHE A 469 10.39 -40.76 12.93
N GLY A 470 11.60 -41.08 12.44
CA GLY A 470 11.81 -42.23 11.56
C GLY A 470 11.40 -43.55 12.19
N ARG A 471 11.55 -43.71 13.52
CA ARG A 471 11.14 -44.94 14.21
C ARG A 471 9.63 -45.18 14.16
N ASP A 472 8.84 -44.13 14.38
CA ASP A 472 7.39 -44.24 14.43
C ASP A 472 6.80 -44.42 13.02
N ILE A 473 7.37 -43.72 12.03
CA ILE A 473 7.04 -43.91 10.61
C ILE A 473 7.33 -45.35 10.19
N LEU A 474 8.54 -45.88 10.47
CA LEU A 474 8.91 -47.25 10.12
C LEU A 474 7.98 -48.28 10.79
N LYS A 475 7.65 -48.09 12.07
CA LYS A 475 6.73 -48.98 12.79
C LYS A 475 5.33 -48.99 12.14
N LYS A 476 4.82 -47.82 11.75
CA LYS A 476 3.52 -47.70 11.07
C LYS A 476 3.56 -48.32 9.67
N GLN A 477 4.65 -48.11 8.94
CA GLN A 477 4.90 -48.67 7.61
C GLN A 477 4.96 -50.20 7.65
N GLU A 478 5.71 -50.78 8.59
CA GLU A 478 5.79 -52.22 8.80
C GLU A 478 4.42 -52.82 9.14
N LYS A 479 3.67 -52.16 10.03
CA LYS A 479 2.30 -52.57 10.34
C LYS A 479 1.42 -52.57 9.09
N LEU A 480 1.39 -51.46 8.34
CA LEU A 480 0.59 -51.38 7.11
C LEU A 480 0.97 -52.47 6.09
N ARG A 481 2.27 -52.69 5.87
CA ARG A 481 2.75 -53.78 4.99
C ARG A 481 2.27 -55.14 5.46
N SER A 482 2.34 -55.42 6.77
CA SER A 482 1.90 -56.70 7.32
C SER A 482 0.40 -56.96 7.10
N VAL A 483 -0.46 -55.97 7.37
CA VAL A 483 -1.91 -56.14 7.18
C VAL A 483 -2.28 -56.16 5.69
N TRP A 484 -1.56 -55.41 4.85
CA TRP A 484 -1.74 -55.45 3.40
C TRP A 484 -1.38 -56.82 2.81
N THR A 485 -0.23 -57.39 3.18
CA THR A 485 0.15 -58.76 2.78
C THR A 485 -0.88 -59.78 3.27
N LEU A 486 -1.31 -59.68 4.53
CA LEU A 486 -2.32 -60.56 5.08
C LEU A 486 -3.63 -60.51 4.28
N LEU A 487 -4.08 -59.31 3.89
CA LEU A 487 -5.25 -59.15 3.02
C LEU A 487 -5.09 -59.88 1.68
N LEU A 488 -3.93 -59.73 1.02
CA LEU A 488 -3.67 -60.40 -0.25
C LEU A 488 -3.66 -61.92 -0.10
N ASP A 489 -3.05 -62.44 0.96
CA ASP A 489 -3.02 -63.89 1.25
C ASP A 489 -4.43 -64.45 1.47
N TYR A 490 -5.29 -63.71 2.20
CA TYR A 490 -6.69 -64.11 2.39
C TYR A 490 -7.52 -64.01 1.10
N ILE A 491 -7.26 -63.02 0.24
CA ILE A 491 -7.89 -62.93 -1.09
C ILE A 491 -7.55 -64.17 -1.91
N GLU A 492 -6.27 -64.55 -1.98
CA GLU A 492 -5.81 -65.73 -2.72
C GLU A 492 -6.40 -67.02 -2.14
N SER A 493 -6.38 -67.16 -0.80
CA SER A 493 -6.99 -68.30 -0.11
C SER A 493 -8.48 -68.41 -0.41
N ARG A 494 -9.22 -67.30 -0.34
CA ARG A 494 -10.66 -67.29 -0.63
C ARG A 494 -10.96 -67.58 -2.10
N GLU A 495 -10.17 -67.06 -3.03
CA GLU A 495 -10.29 -67.36 -4.46
C GLU A 495 -10.16 -68.87 -4.73
N SER A 496 -9.17 -69.52 -4.11
CA SER A 496 -9.00 -70.97 -4.19
C SER A 496 -10.19 -71.74 -3.60
N LYS A 497 -10.71 -71.32 -2.43
CA LYS A 497 -11.89 -71.95 -1.81
C LYS A 497 -13.17 -71.76 -2.65
N LEU A 498 -13.37 -70.57 -3.24
CA LEU A 498 -14.49 -70.30 -4.14
C LEU A 498 -14.41 -71.15 -5.41
N ALA A 499 -13.22 -71.34 -5.98
CA ALA A 499 -13.04 -72.22 -7.14
C ALA A 499 -13.39 -73.68 -6.82
N ALA A 500 -13.01 -74.17 -5.64
CA ALA A 500 -13.40 -75.50 -5.17
C ALA A 500 -14.93 -75.62 -4.97
N ALA A 501 -15.56 -74.61 -4.35
CA ALA A 501 -17.01 -74.56 -4.18
C ALA A 501 -17.75 -74.50 -5.53
N GLU A 502 -17.22 -73.79 -6.54
CA GLU A 502 -17.80 -73.75 -7.88
C GLU A 502 -17.92 -75.14 -8.50
N GLU A 503 -16.86 -75.95 -8.40
CA GLU A 503 -16.88 -77.33 -8.92
C GLU A 503 -17.95 -78.18 -8.23
N LEU A 504 -18.08 -78.05 -6.91
CA LEU A 504 -19.06 -78.81 -6.12
C LEU A 504 -20.50 -78.38 -6.40
N HIS A 505 -20.80 -77.07 -6.41
CA HIS A 505 -22.16 -76.59 -6.70
C HIS A 505 -22.57 -76.87 -8.14
N ARG A 506 -21.67 -76.73 -9.12
CA ARG A 506 -21.95 -77.09 -10.52
C ARG A 506 -22.30 -78.57 -10.64
N PHE A 507 -21.50 -79.44 -10.01
CA PHE A 507 -21.79 -80.88 -10.00
C PHE A 507 -23.15 -81.18 -9.36
N ASN A 508 -23.45 -80.57 -8.21
CA ASN A 508 -24.75 -80.75 -7.55
C ASN A 508 -25.92 -80.31 -8.45
N GLN A 509 -25.78 -79.19 -9.16
CA GLN A 509 -26.78 -78.75 -10.13
C GLN A 509 -26.94 -79.75 -11.28
N ASP A 510 -25.83 -80.21 -11.87
CA ASP A 510 -25.86 -81.18 -12.97
C ASP A 510 -26.55 -82.49 -12.53
N VAL A 511 -26.27 -82.98 -11.32
CA VAL A 511 -26.96 -84.14 -10.74
C VAL A 511 -28.45 -83.89 -10.61
N LEU A 512 -28.87 -82.77 -10.02
CA LEU A 512 -30.29 -82.43 -9.86
C LEU A 512 -31.01 -82.34 -11.20
N GLU A 513 -30.42 -81.70 -12.21
CA GLU A 513 -31.00 -81.62 -13.56
C GLU A 513 -31.21 -83.00 -14.18
N HIS A 514 -30.27 -83.93 -13.97
CA HIS A 514 -30.38 -85.30 -14.47
C HIS A 514 -31.41 -86.12 -13.68
N GLU A 515 -31.47 -85.97 -12.36
CA GLU A 515 -32.49 -86.62 -11.52
C GLU A 515 -33.91 -86.15 -11.88
N GLU A 516 -34.10 -84.83 -12.05
CA GLU A 516 -35.37 -84.27 -12.50
C GLU A 516 -35.76 -84.77 -13.89
N TRP A 517 -34.79 -84.86 -14.81
CA TRP A 517 -35.02 -85.42 -16.14
C TRP A 517 -35.44 -86.90 -16.06
N VAL A 518 -34.77 -87.72 -15.24
CA VAL A 518 -35.11 -89.13 -15.04
C VAL A 518 -36.51 -89.27 -14.44
N ALA A 519 -36.82 -88.47 -13.43
CA ALA A 519 -38.13 -88.43 -12.79
C ALA A 519 -39.24 -88.04 -13.78
N ASP A 520 -39.02 -87.01 -14.60
CA ASP A 520 -39.97 -86.57 -15.64
C ASP A 520 -40.23 -87.68 -16.66
N LYS A 521 -39.17 -88.30 -17.21
CA LYS A 521 -39.31 -89.39 -18.17
C LYS A 521 -40.07 -90.58 -17.59
N ARG A 522 -39.81 -90.91 -16.32
CA ARG A 522 -40.53 -91.98 -15.62
C ARG A 522 -42.01 -91.63 -15.39
N ALA A 523 -42.29 -90.40 -14.93
CA ALA A 523 -43.65 -89.95 -14.66
C ALA A 523 -44.52 -89.84 -15.93
N ASN A 524 -43.91 -89.43 -17.05
CA ASN A 524 -44.59 -89.23 -18.32
C ASN A 524 -44.70 -90.52 -19.18
N MET A 525 -44.21 -91.65 -18.69
CA MET A 525 -44.34 -92.93 -19.38
C MET A 525 -45.78 -93.45 -19.35
N SER A 526 -46.44 -93.48 -20.51
CA SER A 526 -47.83 -93.94 -20.62
C SER A 526 -47.99 -95.42 -20.27
N ARG A 527 -49.03 -95.75 -19.48
CA ARG A 527 -49.41 -97.14 -19.12
C ARG A 527 -50.41 -97.79 -20.10
N ASP A 528 -50.87 -97.07 -21.13
CA ASP A 528 -51.91 -97.55 -22.06
C ASP A 528 -51.38 -98.66 -23.00
N LYS A 529 -52.02 -99.82 -23.08
CA LYS A 529 -51.59 -100.93 -23.95
C LYS A 529 -52.20 -100.88 -25.36
N GLY A 530 -53.06 -99.92 -25.63
CA GLY A 530 -53.76 -99.75 -26.90
C GLY A 530 -54.94 -100.72 -27.07
N ARG A 531 -56.06 -100.23 -27.60
CA ARG A 531 -57.31 -101.02 -27.71
C ARG A 531 -57.35 -101.91 -28.95
N ASN A 532 -56.47 -101.69 -29.90
CA ASN A 532 -56.37 -102.45 -31.15
C ASN A 532 -54.92 -102.51 -31.66
N MET A 533 -54.68 -103.34 -32.67
CA MET A 533 -53.35 -103.55 -33.26
C MET A 533 -52.67 -102.26 -33.75
N GLN A 534 -53.42 -101.32 -34.36
CA GLN A 534 -52.86 -100.06 -34.87
C GLN A 534 -52.42 -99.12 -33.74
N GLN A 535 -53.24 -98.99 -32.70
CA GLN A 535 -52.91 -98.19 -31.52
C GLN A 535 -51.71 -98.78 -30.75
N ALA A 536 -51.67 -100.10 -30.56
CA ALA A 536 -50.54 -100.78 -29.94
C ALA A 536 -49.23 -100.55 -30.72
N LYS A 537 -49.26 -100.65 -32.06
CA LYS A 537 -48.11 -100.33 -32.93
C LYS A 537 -47.67 -98.86 -32.81
N SER A 538 -48.61 -97.92 -32.78
CA SER A 538 -48.27 -96.50 -32.63
C SER A 538 -47.64 -96.20 -31.27
N LEU A 539 -48.12 -96.83 -30.20
CA LEU A 539 -47.53 -96.73 -28.86
C LEU A 539 -46.13 -97.35 -28.82
N SER A 540 -45.90 -98.49 -29.49
CA SER A 540 -44.55 -99.06 -29.62
C SER A 540 -43.57 -98.12 -30.33
N GLN A 541 -43.99 -97.46 -31.43
CA GLN A 541 -43.13 -96.50 -32.14
C GLN A 541 -42.78 -95.27 -31.28
N LYS A 542 -43.75 -94.77 -30.50
CA LYS A 542 -43.48 -93.69 -29.53
C LYS A 542 -42.51 -94.14 -28.44
N HIS A 543 -42.67 -95.38 -27.94
CA HIS A 543 -41.76 -95.96 -26.96
C HIS A 543 -40.34 -96.14 -27.50
N GLU A 544 -40.18 -96.59 -28.75
CA GLU A 544 -38.88 -96.68 -29.43
C GLU A 544 -38.19 -95.30 -29.57
N THR A 545 -38.96 -94.22 -29.61
CA THR A 545 -38.43 -92.86 -29.62
C THR A 545 -37.93 -92.46 -28.23
N LEU A 546 -38.70 -92.75 -27.18
CA LEU A 546 -38.29 -92.57 -25.79
C LEU A 546 -37.01 -93.39 -25.46
N GLU A 547 -36.94 -94.64 -25.93
CA GLU A 547 -35.74 -95.49 -25.79
C GLU A 547 -34.50 -94.83 -26.39
N LYS A 548 -34.63 -94.18 -27.56
CA LYS A 548 -33.53 -93.45 -28.19
C LYS A 548 -33.14 -92.18 -27.43
N GLU A 549 -34.12 -91.45 -26.88
CA GLU A 549 -33.85 -90.28 -26.03
C GLU A 549 -33.07 -90.67 -24.78
N VAL A 550 -33.46 -91.78 -24.14
CA VAL A 550 -32.81 -92.31 -22.93
C VAL A 550 -31.41 -92.83 -23.26
N ALA A 551 -31.24 -93.60 -24.34
CA ALA A 551 -29.92 -94.02 -24.80
C ALA A 551 -28.99 -92.83 -25.13
N GLY A 552 -29.55 -91.71 -25.61
CA GLY A 552 -28.80 -90.49 -25.87
C GLY A 552 -28.32 -89.75 -24.61
N MET A 553 -28.97 -89.97 -23.47
CA MET A 553 -28.60 -89.36 -22.18
C MET A 553 -27.51 -90.15 -21.43
N GLU A 554 -27.39 -91.45 -21.72
CA GLU A 554 -26.39 -92.32 -21.07
C GLU A 554 -24.94 -91.78 -21.11
N PRO A 555 -24.42 -91.23 -22.22
CA PRO A 555 -23.06 -90.67 -22.25
C PRO A 555 -22.90 -89.44 -21.35
N GLN A 556 -23.96 -88.67 -21.10
CA GLN A 556 -23.91 -87.50 -20.21
C GLN A 556 -23.82 -87.95 -18.75
N LEU A 557 -24.62 -88.94 -18.36
CA LEU A 557 -24.53 -89.58 -17.04
C LEU A 557 -23.17 -90.24 -16.80
N GLN A 558 -22.60 -90.92 -17.79
CA GLN A 558 -21.26 -91.50 -17.66
C GLN A 558 -20.18 -90.44 -17.41
N LYS A 559 -20.30 -89.27 -18.06
CA LYS A 559 -19.40 -88.13 -17.78
C LYS A 559 -19.59 -87.60 -16.37
N LEU A 560 -20.84 -87.45 -15.92
CA LEU A 560 -21.15 -86.98 -14.57
C LEU A 560 -20.65 -87.94 -13.49
N LEU A 561 -20.74 -89.26 -13.73
CA LEU A 561 -20.16 -90.28 -12.84
C LEU A 561 -18.63 -90.27 -12.83
N ALA A 562 -17.98 -89.97 -13.96
CA ALA A 562 -16.54 -89.81 -14.00
C ALA A 562 -16.10 -88.52 -13.27
N GLU A 563 -16.88 -87.44 -13.39
CA GLU A 563 -16.66 -86.20 -12.65
C GLU A 563 -16.85 -86.40 -11.15
N SER A 564 -17.87 -87.14 -10.72
CA SER A 564 -18.10 -87.46 -9.31
C SER A 564 -16.92 -88.25 -8.70
N ALA A 565 -16.35 -89.20 -9.45
CA ALA A 565 -15.16 -89.94 -9.02
C ALA A 565 -13.95 -89.01 -8.83
N ARG A 566 -13.70 -88.10 -9.77
CA ARG A 566 -12.65 -87.07 -9.67
C ARG A 566 -12.88 -86.17 -8.44
N LEU A 567 -14.10 -85.67 -8.25
CA LEU A 567 -14.45 -84.74 -7.18
C LEU A 567 -14.34 -85.39 -5.79
N LYS A 568 -14.68 -86.68 -5.65
CA LYS A 568 -14.48 -87.44 -4.40
C LYS A 568 -13.02 -87.57 -4.01
N GLU A 569 -12.13 -87.76 -5.00
CA GLU A 569 -10.69 -87.81 -4.77
C GLU A 569 -10.12 -86.43 -4.43
N ALA A 570 -10.59 -85.38 -5.12
CA ALA A 570 -10.16 -84.01 -4.90
C ALA A 570 -10.65 -83.42 -3.56
N TYR A 571 -11.85 -83.79 -3.11
CA TYR A 571 -12.53 -83.21 -1.95
C TYR A 571 -12.99 -84.29 -0.95
N PRO A 572 -12.06 -84.89 -0.17
CA PRO A 572 -12.35 -85.97 0.76
C PRO A 572 -13.16 -85.53 1.99
N GLY A 573 -13.70 -86.51 2.74
CA GLY A 573 -14.51 -86.28 3.94
C GLY A 573 -15.99 -86.15 3.63
N GLY A 574 -16.69 -85.24 4.31
CA GLY A 574 -18.16 -85.08 4.18
C GLY A 574 -18.63 -84.77 2.76
N ASN A 575 -17.84 -84.03 1.96
CA ASN A 575 -18.15 -83.76 0.55
C ASN A 575 -18.12 -85.05 -0.28
N ALA A 576 -17.10 -85.89 -0.10
CA ALA A 576 -17.00 -87.16 -0.80
C ALA A 576 -18.13 -88.14 -0.42
N GLU A 577 -18.59 -88.12 0.83
CA GLU A 577 -19.75 -88.89 1.29
C GLU A 577 -21.04 -88.40 0.64
N HIS A 578 -21.27 -87.08 0.58
CA HIS A 578 -22.44 -86.49 -0.10
C HIS A 578 -22.46 -86.82 -1.60
N ILE A 579 -21.33 -86.62 -2.29
CA ILE A 579 -21.19 -86.96 -3.72
C ILE A 579 -21.43 -88.46 -3.94
N ALA A 580 -20.94 -89.32 -3.03
CA ALA A 580 -21.17 -90.77 -3.12
C ALA A 580 -22.65 -91.12 -2.96
N GLN A 581 -23.37 -90.43 -2.06
CA GLN A 581 -24.81 -90.64 -1.87
C GLN A 581 -25.59 -90.25 -3.14
N GLN A 582 -25.35 -89.04 -3.66
CA GLN A 582 -25.95 -88.57 -4.91
C GLN A 582 -25.63 -89.49 -6.10
N GLN A 583 -24.41 -90.02 -6.16
CA GLN A 583 -24.01 -90.98 -7.18
C GLN A 583 -24.86 -92.26 -7.13
N VAL A 584 -25.14 -92.79 -5.93
CA VAL A 584 -25.96 -93.99 -5.76
C VAL A 584 -27.42 -93.69 -6.11
N GLU A 585 -27.97 -92.58 -5.62
CA GLU A 585 -29.36 -92.18 -5.90
C GLU A 585 -29.62 -91.95 -7.39
N LEU A 586 -28.70 -91.28 -8.09
CA LEU A 586 -28.78 -91.10 -9.53
C LEU A 586 -28.64 -92.43 -10.29
N ALA A 587 -27.73 -93.31 -9.86
CA ALA A 587 -27.56 -94.62 -10.50
C ALA A 587 -28.79 -95.52 -10.31
N ASP A 588 -29.38 -95.54 -9.12
CA ASP A 588 -30.58 -96.31 -8.80
C ASP A 588 -31.79 -95.78 -9.58
N SER A 589 -32.00 -94.46 -9.61
CA SER A 589 -33.09 -93.86 -10.37
C SER A 589 -32.96 -94.08 -11.88
N TRP A 590 -31.73 -94.03 -12.42
CA TRP A 590 -31.43 -94.38 -13.80
C TRP A 590 -31.75 -95.85 -14.10
N GLN A 591 -31.30 -96.77 -13.25
CA GLN A 591 -31.56 -98.20 -13.43
C GLN A 591 -33.06 -98.51 -13.34
N ASP A 592 -33.78 -97.85 -12.43
CA ASP A 592 -35.24 -97.92 -12.33
C ASP A 592 -35.93 -97.46 -13.61
N LEU A 593 -35.44 -96.38 -14.25
CA LEU A 593 -35.96 -95.92 -15.54
C LEU A 593 -35.69 -96.93 -16.65
N LEU A 594 -34.48 -97.50 -16.72
CA LEU A 594 -34.15 -98.54 -17.71
C LEU A 594 -35.04 -99.77 -17.57
N ASN A 595 -35.24 -100.25 -16.34
CA ASN A 595 -36.14 -101.36 -16.05
C ASN A 595 -37.57 -101.04 -16.47
N ALA A 596 -38.07 -99.84 -16.15
CA ALA A 596 -39.42 -99.40 -16.54
C ALA A 596 -39.58 -99.32 -18.08
N ILE A 597 -38.54 -98.89 -18.79
CA ILE A 597 -38.52 -98.85 -20.25
C ILE A 597 -38.57 -100.27 -20.85
N ASP A 598 -37.77 -101.18 -20.32
CA ASP A 598 -37.74 -102.57 -20.78
C ASP A 598 -39.07 -103.29 -20.50
N ASP A 599 -39.61 -103.15 -19.29
CA ASP A 599 -40.93 -103.68 -18.90
C ASP A 599 -42.01 -103.15 -19.85
N ARG A 600 -41.98 -101.85 -20.14
CA ARG A 600 -42.96 -101.22 -21.02
C ARG A 600 -42.86 -101.71 -22.47
N ARG A 601 -41.64 -101.92 -22.97
CA ARG A 601 -41.40 -102.52 -24.29
C ARG A 601 -42.03 -103.91 -24.37
N ASP A 602 -41.83 -104.72 -23.33
CA ASP A 602 -42.33 -106.09 -23.28
C ASP A 602 -43.86 -106.13 -23.12
N GLU A 603 -44.44 -105.23 -22.33
CA GLU A 603 -45.89 -105.06 -22.24
C GLU A 603 -46.53 -104.69 -23.58
N LEU A 604 -45.94 -103.75 -24.33
CA LEU A 604 -46.44 -103.34 -25.64
C LEU A 604 -46.27 -104.45 -26.68
N ARG A 605 -45.17 -105.21 -26.62
CA ARG A 605 -44.95 -106.39 -27.45
C ARG A 605 -45.99 -107.47 -27.16
N ALA A 606 -46.24 -107.76 -25.88
CA ALA A 606 -47.27 -108.68 -25.42
C ALA A 606 -48.68 -108.24 -25.92
N ALA A 607 -49.04 -106.96 -25.74
CA ALA A 607 -50.31 -106.43 -26.24
C ALA A 607 -50.46 -106.57 -27.76
N ARG A 608 -49.38 -106.35 -28.51
CA ARG A 608 -49.37 -106.55 -29.97
C ARG A 608 -49.54 -108.03 -30.35
N ASP A 609 -48.87 -108.93 -29.66
CA ASP A 609 -48.98 -110.38 -29.89
C ASP A 609 -50.39 -110.89 -29.55
N MET A 610 -50.99 -110.40 -28.46
CA MET A 610 -52.39 -110.64 -28.09
C MET A 610 -53.36 -110.14 -29.16
N HIS A 611 -53.19 -108.92 -29.66
CA HIS A 611 -54.03 -108.39 -30.74
C HIS A 611 -53.88 -109.20 -32.03
N ARG A 612 -52.68 -109.72 -32.32
CA ARG A 612 -52.45 -110.63 -33.46
C ARG A 612 -53.19 -111.95 -33.27
N PHE A 613 -52.98 -112.61 -32.13
CA PHE A 613 -53.65 -113.85 -31.79
C PHE A 613 -55.18 -113.72 -31.84
N ASN A 614 -55.72 -112.63 -31.29
CA ASN A 614 -57.16 -112.35 -31.34
C ASN A 614 -57.68 -112.09 -32.75
N ALA A 615 -56.84 -111.60 -33.69
CA ALA A 615 -57.20 -111.53 -35.09
C ALA A 615 -57.17 -112.93 -35.72
N ASP A 616 -56.09 -113.68 -35.53
CA ASP A 616 -55.93 -115.04 -36.06
C ASP A 616 -57.06 -115.98 -35.60
N VAL A 617 -57.43 -115.95 -34.30
CA VAL A 617 -58.57 -116.72 -33.76
C VAL A 617 -59.90 -116.30 -34.39
N ARG A 618 -60.14 -114.99 -34.57
CA ARG A 618 -61.39 -114.51 -35.20
C ARG A 618 -61.48 -114.97 -36.65
N ASP A 619 -60.38 -114.89 -37.39
CA ASP A 619 -60.32 -115.30 -38.79
C ASP A 619 -60.53 -116.83 -38.93
N LEU A 620 -59.93 -117.61 -38.04
CA LEU A 620 -60.10 -119.06 -38.00
C LEU A 620 -61.50 -119.49 -37.56
N LEU A 621 -62.07 -118.87 -36.52
CA LEU A 621 -63.44 -119.15 -36.08
C LEU A 621 -64.48 -118.76 -37.14
N ALA A 622 -64.33 -117.58 -37.77
CA ALA A 622 -65.21 -117.18 -38.86
C ALA A 622 -65.15 -118.15 -40.03
N TRP A 623 -63.95 -118.62 -40.39
CA TRP A 623 -63.80 -119.66 -41.41
C TRP A 623 -64.42 -121.00 -40.97
N ALA A 624 -64.24 -121.39 -39.69
CA ALA A 624 -64.81 -122.62 -39.14
C ALA A 624 -66.35 -122.56 -39.14
N ASP A 625 -66.95 -121.45 -38.73
CA ASP A 625 -68.40 -121.24 -38.74
C ASP A 625 -68.97 -121.35 -40.16
N ILE A 626 -68.32 -120.73 -41.15
CA ILE A 626 -68.70 -120.86 -42.57
C ILE A 626 -68.61 -122.32 -43.02
N THR A 627 -67.49 -123.00 -42.71
CA THR A 627 -67.25 -124.39 -43.11
C THR A 627 -68.22 -125.36 -42.42
N ILE A 628 -68.56 -125.12 -41.15
CA ILE A 628 -69.56 -125.89 -40.40
C ILE A 628 -70.94 -125.68 -41.03
N ALA A 629 -71.31 -124.44 -41.38
CA ALA A 629 -72.58 -124.16 -42.05
C ALA A 629 -72.66 -124.86 -43.41
N ASP A 630 -71.58 -124.82 -44.21
CA ASP A 630 -71.49 -125.54 -45.48
C ASP A 630 -71.63 -127.07 -45.27
N MET A 631 -71.00 -127.63 -44.24
CA MET A 631 -71.11 -129.06 -43.88
C MET A 631 -72.49 -129.47 -43.35
N GLN A 632 -73.21 -128.56 -42.68
CA GLN A 632 -74.54 -128.78 -42.11
C GLN A 632 -75.68 -128.53 -43.11
N THR A 633 -75.37 -127.97 -44.28
CA THR A 633 -76.36 -127.69 -45.31
C THR A 633 -76.89 -129.01 -45.87
N GLU A 634 -78.08 -129.43 -45.43
CA GLU A 634 -78.74 -130.63 -45.94
C GLU A 634 -79.23 -130.41 -47.38
N MET A 635 -78.60 -131.11 -48.33
CA MET A 635 -79.01 -131.12 -49.74
C MET A 635 -79.66 -132.45 -50.11
N GLN A 636 -80.88 -132.42 -50.66
CA GLN A 636 -81.55 -133.62 -51.16
C GLN A 636 -80.81 -134.19 -52.39
N VAL A 637 -80.44 -135.47 -52.32
CA VAL A 637 -79.70 -136.18 -53.37
C VAL A 637 -80.70 -136.88 -54.30
N ASN A 638 -80.97 -136.30 -55.48
CA ASN A 638 -81.96 -136.84 -56.42
C ASN A 638 -81.35 -137.52 -57.67
N GLY A 639 -80.08 -137.95 -57.59
CA GLY A 639 -79.42 -138.73 -58.65
C GLY A 639 -77.91 -138.92 -58.45
N LEU A 640 -77.32 -139.88 -59.18
CA LEU A 640 -75.89 -140.25 -59.09
C LEU A 640 -74.95 -139.05 -59.32
N GLN A 641 -75.27 -138.19 -60.29
CA GLN A 641 -74.44 -137.03 -60.66
C GLN A 641 -74.39 -135.95 -59.54
N GLN A 642 -75.49 -135.77 -58.80
CA GLN A 642 -75.54 -134.89 -57.63
C GLN A 642 -74.81 -135.51 -56.43
N ALA A 643 -74.93 -136.83 -56.25
CA ALA A 643 -74.20 -137.56 -55.21
C ALA A 643 -72.67 -137.47 -55.41
N GLU A 644 -72.19 -137.62 -56.66
CA GLU A 644 -70.76 -137.50 -57.00
C GLU A 644 -70.24 -136.06 -56.84
N ALA A 645 -71.04 -135.05 -57.19
CA ALA A 645 -70.69 -133.63 -56.97
C ALA A 645 -70.59 -133.29 -55.47
N LEU A 646 -71.54 -133.77 -54.66
CA LEU A 646 -71.51 -133.62 -53.20
C LEU A 646 -70.34 -134.40 -52.57
N GLN A 647 -70.03 -135.59 -53.07
CA GLN A 647 -68.87 -136.35 -52.61
C GLN A 647 -67.55 -135.62 -52.92
N LYS A 648 -67.46 -134.98 -54.10
CA LYS A 648 -66.31 -134.16 -54.49
C LYS A 648 -66.20 -132.90 -53.65
N GLU A 649 -67.32 -132.25 -53.36
CA GLU A 649 -67.38 -131.07 -52.51
C GLU A 649 -67.04 -131.40 -51.05
N HIS A 650 -67.57 -132.49 -50.51
CA HIS A 650 -67.18 -133.02 -49.20
C HIS A 650 -65.70 -133.41 -49.15
N SER A 651 -65.16 -133.97 -50.24
CA SER A 651 -63.71 -134.25 -50.36
C SER A 651 -62.87 -132.97 -50.45
N ARG A 652 -63.37 -131.90 -51.10
CA ARG A 652 -62.77 -130.57 -51.15
C ARG A 652 -62.73 -129.93 -49.75
N LEU A 653 -63.87 -129.87 -49.07
CA LEU A 653 -63.97 -129.37 -47.68
C LEU A 653 -63.09 -130.17 -46.73
N ARG A 654 -63.04 -131.50 -46.85
CA ARG A 654 -62.11 -132.34 -46.08
C ARG A 654 -60.64 -132.00 -46.38
N GLY A 655 -60.30 -131.74 -47.64
CA GLY A 655 -58.98 -131.28 -48.05
C GLY A 655 -58.61 -129.92 -47.44
N GLU A 656 -59.54 -128.98 -47.44
CA GLU A 656 -59.37 -127.64 -46.84
C GLU A 656 -59.23 -127.69 -45.33
N ILE A 657 -60.05 -128.49 -44.63
CA ILE A 657 -59.93 -128.76 -43.19
C ILE A 657 -58.56 -129.37 -42.88
N THR A 658 -58.12 -130.36 -43.68
CA THR A 658 -56.81 -130.99 -43.48
C THR A 658 -55.66 -130.01 -43.72
N ALA A 659 -55.78 -129.13 -44.72
CA ALA A 659 -54.77 -128.13 -45.04
C ALA A 659 -54.71 -126.97 -44.01
N ARG A 660 -55.84 -126.62 -43.40
CA ARG A 660 -55.95 -125.57 -42.37
C ARG A 660 -55.63 -126.07 -40.96
N ALA A 661 -55.70 -127.38 -40.68
CA ALA A 661 -55.39 -127.95 -39.37
C ALA A 661 -54.03 -127.49 -38.76
N PRO A 662 -52.92 -127.39 -39.53
CA PRO A 662 -51.67 -126.84 -39.02
C PRO A 662 -51.75 -125.37 -38.58
N GLU A 663 -52.66 -124.57 -39.15
CA GLU A 663 -52.87 -123.17 -38.77
C GLU A 663 -53.60 -123.08 -37.42
N PHE A 664 -54.61 -123.90 -37.18
CA PHE A 664 -55.27 -124.02 -35.86
C PHE A 664 -54.26 -124.46 -34.80
N GLU A 665 -53.46 -125.50 -35.08
CA GLU A 665 -52.39 -125.92 -34.15
C GLU A 665 -51.37 -124.80 -33.90
N LYS A 666 -51.02 -124.02 -34.93
CA LYS A 666 -50.06 -122.91 -34.79
C LYS A 666 -50.63 -121.80 -33.92
N VAL A 667 -51.90 -121.43 -34.08
CA VAL A 667 -52.56 -120.43 -33.24
C VAL A 667 -52.72 -120.94 -31.81
N ALA A 668 -53.14 -122.19 -31.62
CA ALA A 668 -53.22 -122.83 -30.30
C ALA A 668 -51.86 -122.86 -29.59
N ARG A 669 -50.80 -123.33 -30.27
CA ARG A 669 -49.42 -123.31 -29.74
C ARG A 669 -48.96 -121.89 -29.41
N SER A 670 -49.31 -120.90 -30.23
CA SER A 670 -49.01 -119.49 -29.96
C SER A 670 -49.74 -118.98 -28.73
N GLY A 671 -51.00 -119.37 -28.52
CA GLY A 671 -51.79 -119.10 -27.33
C GLY A 671 -51.19 -119.71 -26.07
N GLU A 672 -50.88 -121.01 -26.12
CA GLU A 672 -50.22 -121.75 -25.04
C GLU A 672 -48.86 -121.16 -24.67
N ALA A 673 -48.05 -120.78 -25.66
CA ALA A 673 -46.76 -120.13 -25.44
C ALA A 673 -46.91 -118.76 -24.74
N MET A 674 -47.95 -117.97 -25.08
CA MET A 674 -48.23 -116.71 -24.37
C MET A 674 -48.64 -116.96 -22.91
N ILE A 675 -49.44 -117.99 -22.64
CA ILE A 675 -49.85 -118.36 -21.28
C ILE A 675 -48.64 -118.81 -20.44
N GLN A 676 -47.79 -119.68 -21.00
CA GLN A 676 -46.58 -120.17 -20.32
C GLN A 676 -45.61 -119.05 -19.96
N ARG A 677 -45.56 -117.99 -20.77
CA ARG A 677 -44.74 -116.78 -20.51
C ARG A 677 -45.40 -115.80 -19.54
N GLY A 678 -46.55 -116.13 -18.96
CA GLY A 678 -47.23 -115.28 -17.99
C GLY A 678 -47.86 -114.01 -18.59
N HIS A 679 -48.38 -114.08 -19.82
CA HIS A 679 -49.02 -112.94 -20.48
C HIS A 679 -50.15 -112.32 -19.64
N PHE A 680 -50.30 -110.99 -19.65
CA PHE A 680 -51.26 -110.30 -18.78
C PHE A 680 -52.74 -110.68 -19.04
N ASP A 681 -53.05 -111.09 -20.29
CA ASP A 681 -54.39 -111.55 -20.70
C ASP A 681 -54.52 -113.09 -20.76
N SER A 682 -53.69 -113.84 -20.01
CA SER A 682 -53.62 -115.31 -20.09
C SER A 682 -54.97 -116.01 -19.91
N GLN A 683 -55.85 -115.48 -19.04
CA GLN A 683 -57.16 -116.09 -18.81
C GLN A 683 -58.07 -116.06 -20.05
N ASN A 684 -58.07 -114.96 -20.79
CA ASN A 684 -58.88 -114.84 -22.00
C ASN A 684 -58.24 -115.59 -23.17
N ILE A 685 -56.91 -115.59 -23.26
CA ILE A 685 -56.17 -116.39 -24.25
C ILE A 685 -56.48 -117.88 -24.05
N ALA A 686 -56.46 -118.39 -22.81
CA ALA A 686 -56.76 -119.79 -22.51
C ALA A 686 -58.17 -120.20 -22.97
N LYS A 687 -59.18 -119.36 -22.73
CA LYS A 687 -60.55 -119.59 -23.21
C LYS A 687 -60.61 -119.73 -24.73
N LYS A 688 -59.86 -118.90 -25.45
CA LYS A 688 -59.81 -118.90 -26.92
C LYS A 688 -59.00 -120.05 -27.51
N VAL A 689 -58.03 -120.60 -26.76
CA VAL A 689 -57.28 -121.80 -27.17
C VAL A 689 -58.14 -123.07 -27.02
N HIS A 690 -59.04 -123.11 -26.04
CA HIS A 690 -59.95 -124.24 -25.82
C HIS A 690 -61.21 -124.21 -26.69
N GLN A 691 -61.55 -123.05 -27.24
CA GLN A 691 -62.62 -122.85 -28.21
C GLN A 691 -62.16 -123.31 -29.59
#